data_AF-A0A0C3I0Y1-F1
#
_entry.id   AF-A0A0C3I0Y1-F1
#
_cell.length_a   1.000
_cell.length_b   1.000
_cell.length_c   1.000
_cell.angle_alpha   90.00
_cell.angle_beta   90.00
_cell.angle_gamma   90.00
#
_symmetry.space_group_name_H-M   'P 1'
#
loop_
_entity.id
_entity.type
_entity.pdbx_description
1 polymer ?
#
loop_
_entity_poly.entity_id
_entity_poly.type
_entity_poly.pdbx_seq_one_letter_code
_entity_poly.pdbx_strand_id
1 'polypeptide(L)'
;MAKYCCFFCPSKDYAERELGDKCPSCGRTYGLVLDHPPTKIGNYRITKHLGRGFYGAAYVAEAGFVGKKYVIKISPVAFYSFAPFKKTPFLDEVRLHAELAASATHAVDIIDAIPDETVVFTDDAATSIPCHVTVLDYVEGDLLKDFVNSRTPPSAASICQVAIDLLQLRAELEANKLNHNDLHSENLIVERLRPESRRPDAIDPMLQVMAIDLGSVSDESKSTDDRQGDLGFIAEHVNTLLAGLLARPDQMEDRDFRVALALQGIIGNLRADPQNLRLPNPADMVAQVRESFYRASHHWRPWMNPLSLKGFADHYNAQTLESWDVPKLLVDPANRWLTEITRPGPQIITGMRGCGKTMLLRALDIHARATQRKDETAEAVIQRIRNDRFVGLFVSAQRLLDLREQSLLKLEYRLTRLFVAYALQAARALMHLRDVDSTAIAPGAHTRLASAVADYLEGVDDLRDSISLDDLEQRLQRIAVLTVSGDEKHLVKQAPAEVFNHLASSLRECSEVFESASIFYLLDDVSTRYLELDKIEALLSALLFQSPICAFKFTSEWQTIELGLRSPGRNHPIRIDRDLRVFDLGEDVFKTISAPGSAGKDFIARILQLRADLHAQHPRQRDPRVILGDVPLEQVAREIASSSEGAGQKKRVYRGLSCLTSVCVGDIGDVIKLYEEILRRGSNANAYPIEDQTQSECFQEMSARRLYDLNRRATYSRNLKNHALAFAQTAHDLLVRSYRNAPKEGKSKARLRQYSSIYVRVTAEDENSQKQQIDRLRDLIDAGVFVFAGGAPRTKTKDSDPILQFILSYRKIYGLAAFIGLADRDRFELSGDDLSRWLELDDVAAAKEILLRNQINDEVDETGALGSGQPSQESEVAIQEQPVVTPPAPVQASVRRTAPGQADLFGAFESDTKSPDQKAWADKVSVSIRQISENELATLPVSSALVGLGFEDRTLASNRFLSGALHPQTVHAIRYPVEGRSQDILIAWSKSGTTVVEAAYDEALAALPRLDGLALVDISGLAKPLIFKAVRSELIAKGRVLVCHASAERHYPLQEDLEKLFAAERSDDPVAFLDSLAELLTGEDGPYKDIKLLNDVSDPSRNRALLAFASPKHERLFSLLDRREFDQIEIVTPEGDPPHAKVAAYAAEFICQNYPNASVTRFGNDDLLGLVEYLDAKYLEIYGSGGANFELGLTGTKMQALASAILSSVRKVSQTWYLSPKRFDEKRFSSGVGSIRVYDIRIPGK
;
A
#
# COMPACT_ATOMS: atom_id res chain seq x y z
N MET A 1 47.89 3.40 -1.64
CA MET A 1 48.68 3.74 -2.84
C MET A 1 48.89 2.45 -3.64
N ALA A 2 49.39 2.51 -4.88
CA ALA A 2 49.54 1.30 -5.72
C ALA A 2 50.89 0.60 -5.48
N LYS A 3 50.94 -0.72 -5.76
CA LYS A 3 52.16 -1.52 -5.69
C LYS A 3 52.83 -1.51 -7.06
N TYR A 4 54.06 -1.01 -7.14
CA TYR A 4 54.82 -0.95 -8.39
C TYR A 4 56.15 -1.69 -8.28
N CYS A 5 56.47 -2.52 -9.27
CA CYS A 5 57.80 -3.03 -9.51
C CYS A 5 58.49 -2.19 -10.60
N CYS A 6 59.82 -2.08 -10.53
CA CYS A 6 60.58 -1.35 -11.53
C CYS A 6 60.44 -2.07 -12.87
N PHE A 7 59.99 -1.36 -13.91
CA PHE A 7 59.79 -1.94 -15.24
C PHE A 7 61.07 -2.56 -15.82
N PHE A 8 62.23 -2.06 -15.41
CA PHE A 8 63.54 -2.48 -15.93
C PHE A 8 64.28 -3.45 -14.99
N CYS A 9 63.85 -3.59 -13.74
CA CYS A 9 64.54 -4.38 -12.72
C CYS A 9 63.54 -5.24 -11.95
N PRO A 10 63.32 -6.51 -12.35
CA PRO A 10 62.42 -7.42 -11.64
C PRO A 10 62.87 -7.63 -10.19
N SER A 11 61.98 -7.37 -9.23
CA SER A 11 62.22 -7.60 -7.81
C SER A 11 60.92 -8.02 -7.11
N LYS A 12 60.99 -8.99 -6.20
CA LYS A 12 59.84 -9.42 -5.38
C LYS A 12 59.62 -8.44 -4.22
N ASP A 13 59.23 -7.22 -4.55
CA ASP A 13 58.86 -6.18 -3.60
C ASP A 13 57.43 -5.71 -3.89
N TYR A 14 56.59 -5.78 -2.86
CA TYR A 14 55.17 -5.44 -2.88
C TYR A 14 54.85 -4.24 -1.99
N ALA A 15 55.86 -3.45 -1.59
CA ALA A 15 55.67 -2.19 -0.89
C ALA A 15 54.91 -1.18 -1.78
N GLU A 16 54.11 -0.33 -1.13
CA GLU A 16 53.43 0.78 -1.78
C GLU A 16 54.43 1.87 -2.19
N ARG A 17 54.29 2.40 -3.42
CA ARG A 17 55.22 3.34 -4.03
C ARG A 17 54.46 4.33 -4.92
N GLU A 18 55.02 5.52 -5.14
CA GLU A 18 54.50 6.49 -6.11
C GLU A 18 55.22 6.34 -7.46
N LEU A 19 54.55 6.74 -8.56
CA LEU A 19 55.15 6.68 -9.90
C LEU A 19 56.41 7.57 -10.01
N GLY A 20 56.49 8.64 -9.23
CA GLY A 20 57.66 9.52 -9.15
C GLY A 20 58.85 8.94 -8.36
N ASP A 21 58.65 7.88 -7.57
CA ASP A 21 59.71 7.27 -6.78
C ASP A 21 60.78 6.64 -7.67
N LYS A 22 62.03 6.63 -7.21
CA LYS A 22 63.16 6.07 -7.95
C LYS A 22 63.44 4.63 -7.53
N CYS A 23 63.68 3.77 -8.52
CA CYS A 23 64.14 2.42 -8.29
C CYS A 23 65.55 2.44 -7.66
N PRO A 24 65.79 1.74 -6.53
CA PRO A 24 67.10 1.71 -5.89
C PRO A 24 68.17 1.01 -6.73
N SER A 25 67.79 0.15 -7.68
CA SER A 25 68.72 -0.59 -8.53
C SER A 25 69.18 0.18 -9.76
N CYS A 26 68.30 0.94 -10.40
CA CYS A 26 68.61 1.62 -11.67
C CYS A 26 68.41 3.14 -11.66
N GLY A 27 67.92 3.72 -10.56
CA GLY A 27 67.70 5.16 -10.41
C GLY A 27 66.56 5.76 -11.23
N ARG A 28 65.88 4.97 -12.08
CA ARG A 28 64.74 5.38 -12.90
C ARG A 28 63.48 5.52 -12.07
N THR A 29 62.58 6.43 -12.46
CA THR A 29 61.25 6.55 -11.86
C THR A 29 60.38 5.34 -12.21
N TYR A 30 59.47 4.93 -11.32
CA TYR A 30 58.53 3.84 -11.61
C TYR A 30 57.54 4.19 -12.75
N GLY A 31 57.31 5.49 -12.99
CA GLY A 31 56.46 6.06 -14.03
C GLY A 31 57.14 6.31 -15.38
N LEU A 32 58.45 6.08 -15.54
CA LEU A 32 59.21 6.46 -16.75
C LEU A 32 58.55 6.02 -18.07
N VAL A 33 57.94 4.84 -18.09
CA VAL A 33 57.29 4.28 -19.29
C VAL A 33 55.98 4.98 -19.67
N LEU A 34 55.34 5.69 -18.74
CA LEU A 34 54.17 6.53 -19.00
C LEU A 34 54.57 7.96 -19.36
N ASP A 35 55.59 8.50 -18.68
CA ASP A 35 56.11 9.84 -18.92
C ASP A 35 56.77 9.97 -20.30
N HIS A 36 57.47 8.91 -20.72
CA HIS A 36 58.17 8.80 -21.99
C HIS A 36 57.67 7.58 -22.80
N PRO A 37 56.42 7.58 -23.27
CA PRO A 37 55.83 6.42 -23.95
C PRO A 37 56.49 6.17 -25.31
N PRO A 38 56.48 4.93 -25.83
CA PRO A 38 56.95 4.64 -27.19
C PRO A 38 56.07 5.34 -28.24
N THR A 39 56.63 5.73 -29.38
CA THR A 39 55.84 6.31 -30.49
C THR A 39 55.18 5.24 -31.37
N LYS A 40 55.79 4.05 -31.46
CA LYS A 40 55.32 2.91 -32.22
C LYS A 40 55.78 1.61 -31.57
N ILE A 41 54.95 0.56 -31.64
CA ILE A 41 55.31 -0.82 -31.29
C ILE A 41 54.86 -1.71 -32.45
N GLY A 42 55.77 -2.45 -33.08
CA GLY A 42 55.48 -3.21 -34.30
C GLY A 42 54.85 -2.33 -35.41
N ASN A 43 53.61 -2.63 -35.79
CA ASN A 43 52.81 -1.87 -36.78
C ASN A 43 51.83 -0.86 -36.15
N TYR A 44 51.79 -0.75 -34.83
CA TYR A 44 50.81 0.04 -34.10
C TYR A 44 51.40 1.39 -33.68
N ARG A 45 50.76 2.49 -34.09
CA ARG A 45 51.15 3.86 -33.71
C ARG A 45 50.50 4.21 -32.38
N ILE A 46 51.30 4.54 -31.37
CA ILE A 46 50.81 4.88 -30.03
C ILE A 46 50.23 6.30 -30.05
N THR A 47 49.01 6.46 -29.55
CA THR A 47 48.30 7.76 -29.54
C THR A 47 48.09 8.29 -28.13
N LYS A 48 47.97 7.41 -27.12
CA LYS A 48 47.73 7.79 -25.72
C LYS A 48 48.24 6.70 -24.78
N HIS A 49 48.80 7.06 -23.62
CA HIS A 49 49.05 6.11 -22.54
C HIS A 49 47.79 5.90 -21.69
N LEU A 50 47.52 4.67 -21.25
CA LEU A 50 46.37 4.34 -20.40
C LEU A 50 46.77 4.23 -18.94
N GLY A 51 47.81 3.45 -18.63
CA GLY A 51 48.18 3.22 -17.24
C GLY A 51 49.30 2.21 -17.05
N ARG A 52 49.68 2.08 -15.78
CA ARG A 52 50.80 1.26 -15.30
C ARG A 52 50.28 0.27 -14.26
N GLY A 53 50.47 -1.02 -14.52
CA GLY A 53 50.27 -2.09 -13.54
C GLY A 53 51.55 -2.42 -12.77
N PHE A 54 51.52 -3.52 -11.98
CA PHE A 54 52.65 -3.93 -11.13
C PHE A 54 53.97 -4.08 -11.91
N TYR A 55 53.94 -4.71 -13.09
CA TYR A 55 55.09 -4.86 -13.99
C TYR A 55 54.79 -4.55 -15.46
N GLY A 56 53.53 -4.36 -15.89
CA GLY A 56 53.14 -4.05 -17.28
C GLY A 56 52.62 -2.62 -17.51
N ALA A 57 52.66 -2.12 -18.74
CA ALA A 57 52.13 -0.81 -19.13
C ALA A 57 51.17 -0.95 -20.32
N ALA A 58 50.13 -0.12 -20.38
CA ALA A 58 49.11 -0.17 -21.42
C ALA A 58 48.97 1.16 -22.16
N TYR A 59 48.75 1.10 -23.48
CA TYR A 59 48.61 2.25 -24.36
C TYR A 59 47.44 2.05 -25.34
N VAL A 60 46.86 3.15 -25.81
CA VAL A 60 45.99 3.15 -27.00
C VAL A 60 46.86 3.33 -28.23
N ALA A 61 46.61 2.52 -29.24
CA ALA A 61 47.29 2.60 -30.53
C ALA A 61 46.31 2.54 -31.69
N GLU A 62 46.75 3.00 -32.86
CA GLU A 62 46.01 2.91 -34.12
C GLU A 62 46.81 2.09 -35.14
N ALA A 63 46.10 1.26 -35.91
CA ALA A 63 46.66 0.53 -37.03
C ALA A 63 45.69 0.43 -38.22
N GLY A 64 46.26 0.19 -39.41
CA GLY A 64 45.51 0.07 -40.67
C GLY A 64 45.12 1.40 -41.33
N PHE A 65 44.56 1.33 -42.54
CA PHE A 65 44.20 2.50 -43.36
C PHE A 65 43.06 3.34 -42.74
N VAL A 66 42.12 2.69 -42.06
CA VAL A 66 40.95 3.33 -41.43
C VAL A 66 41.26 3.81 -40.00
N GLY A 67 42.46 3.52 -39.48
CA GLY A 67 42.87 3.91 -38.12
C GLY A 67 42.04 3.25 -37.03
N LYS A 68 41.84 1.92 -37.10
CA LYS A 68 41.16 1.19 -36.01
C LYS A 68 41.99 1.31 -34.73
N LYS A 69 41.32 1.56 -33.60
CA LYS A 69 41.95 1.67 -32.28
C LYS A 69 42.12 0.29 -31.65
N TYR A 70 43.23 0.14 -30.91
CA TYR A 70 43.60 -1.06 -30.17
C TYR A 70 44.20 -0.67 -28.82
N VAL A 71 44.20 -1.61 -27.87
CA VAL A 71 44.97 -1.49 -26.62
C VAL A 71 46.22 -2.36 -26.72
N ILE A 72 47.39 -1.74 -26.51
CA ILE A 72 48.69 -2.40 -26.53
C ILE A 72 49.20 -2.51 -25.09
N LYS A 73 49.26 -3.74 -24.56
CA LYS A 73 49.82 -4.04 -23.24
C LYS A 73 51.22 -4.61 -23.40
N ILE A 74 52.21 -4.01 -22.73
CA ILE A 74 53.61 -4.45 -22.76
C ILE A 74 54.04 -4.94 -21.39
N SER A 75 54.76 -6.06 -21.38
CA SER A 75 55.38 -6.63 -20.17
C SER A 75 56.83 -7.06 -20.49
N PRO A 76 57.84 -6.67 -19.69
CA PRO A 76 59.22 -7.03 -19.98
C PRO A 76 59.43 -8.54 -19.89
N VAL A 77 60.18 -9.10 -20.84
CA VAL A 77 60.48 -10.55 -20.91
C VAL A 77 61.13 -11.05 -19.61
N ALA A 78 61.99 -10.22 -19.02
CA ALA A 78 62.70 -10.52 -17.78
C ALA A 78 61.78 -10.91 -16.60
N PHE A 79 60.53 -10.42 -16.56
CA PHE A 79 59.56 -10.75 -15.52
C PHE A 79 58.97 -12.17 -15.66
N TYR A 80 58.87 -12.71 -16.87
CA TYR A 80 58.41 -14.08 -17.10
C TYR A 80 59.50 -15.10 -16.78
N SER A 81 60.77 -14.75 -17.01
CA SER A 81 61.93 -15.58 -16.63
C SER A 81 62.33 -15.48 -15.15
N PHE A 82 61.73 -14.55 -14.38
CA PHE A 82 62.11 -14.33 -12.98
C PHE A 82 61.50 -15.39 -12.07
N ALA A 83 62.29 -16.41 -11.73
CA ALA A 83 61.88 -17.57 -10.94
C ALA A 83 61.07 -17.26 -9.66
N PRO A 84 61.35 -16.17 -8.89
CA PRO A 84 60.55 -15.83 -7.72
C PRO A 84 59.07 -15.47 -7.98
N PHE A 85 58.68 -15.12 -9.21
CA PHE A 85 57.28 -14.82 -9.56
C PHE A 85 56.48 -16.03 -10.06
N LYS A 86 57.13 -17.14 -10.45
CA LYS A 86 56.48 -18.38 -10.91
C LYS A 86 55.32 -18.16 -11.90
N LYS A 87 55.55 -17.38 -12.95
CA LYS A 87 54.50 -17.08 -13.94
C LYS A 87 54.29 -18.20 -14.95
N THR A 88 53.06 -18.30 -15.43
CA THR A 88 52.70 -19.04 -16.64
C THR A 88 53.46 -18.47 -17.84
N PRO A 89 53.93 -19.31 -18.78
CA PRO A 89 54.54 -18.82 -20.02
C PRO A 89 53.59 -17.87 -20.79
N PHE A 90 54.14 -16.80 -21.36
CA PHE A 90 53.36 -15.75 -22.05
C PHE A 90 52.44 -16.30 -23.15
N LEU A 91 52.91 -17.25 -23.95
CA LEU A 91 52.11 -17.84 -25.04
C LEU A 91 50.93 -18.68 -24.50
N ASP A 92 51.09 -19.33 -23.35
CA ASP A 92 50.01 -20.10 -22.73
C ASP A 92 48.95 -19.15 -22.13
N GLU A 93 49.38 -18.02 -21.54
CA GLU A 93 48.50 -16.94 -21.07
C GLU A 93 47.67 -16.33 -22.22
N VAL A 94 48.32 -16.01 -23.34
CA VAL A 94 47.68 -15.49 -24.57
C VAL A 94 46.70 -16.50 -25.15
N ARG A 95 47.09 -17.78 -25.22
CA ARG A 95 46.23 -18.84 -25.74
C ARG A 95 44.99 -19.04 -24.87
N LEU A 96 45.15 -19.02 -23.54
CA LEU A 96 44.04 -19.12 -22.62
C LEU A 96 43.06 -17.94 -22.77
N HIS A 97 43.58 -16.71 -22.94
CA HIS A 97 42.76 -15.55 -23.24
C HIS A 97 41.98 -15.75 -24.54
N ALA A 98 42.65 -16.15 -25.63
CA ALA A 98 42.01 -16.35 -26.93
C ALA A 98 40.92 -17.44 -26.89
N GLU A 99 41.16 -18.55 -26.19
CA GLU A 99 40.18 -19.63 -26.01
C GLU A 99 38.95 -19.16 -25.22
N LEU A 100 39.15 -18.35 -24.17
CA LEU A 100 38.05 -17.75 -23.41
C LEU A 100 37.27 -16.74 -24.26
N ALA A 101 37.94 -15.78 -24.89
CA ALA A 101 37.30 -14.72 -25.69
C ALA A 101 36.53 -15.27 -26.90
N ALA A 102 36.95 -16.40 -27.47
CA ALA A 102 36.22 -17.05 -28.57
C ALA A 102 34.84 -17.62 -28.16
N SER A 103 34.63 -17.87 -26.87
CA SER A 103 33.40 -18.46 -26.32
C SER A 103 32.63 -17.56 -25.35
N ALA A 104 33.24 -16.46 -24.90
CA ALA A 104 32.70 -15.53 -23.91
C ALA A 104 32.27 -14.21 -24.57
N THR A 105 31.13 -13.67 -24.16
CA THR A 105 30.61 -12.39 -24.69
C THR A 105 31.11 -11.20 -23.86
N HIS A 106 31.49 -11.42 -22.61
CA HIS A 106 31.84 -10.37 -21.63
C HIS A 106 33.36 -10.27 -21.39
N ALA A 107 34.19 -10.86 -22.25
CA ALA A 107 35.64 -10.77 -22.21
C ALA A 107 36.15 -10.01 -23.45
N VAL A 108 37.12 -9.11 -23.26
CA VAL A 108 37.73 -8.39 -24.38
C VAL A 108 38.45 -9.35 -25.32
N ASP A 109 38.32 -9.12 -26.62
CA ASP A 109 38.99 -9.95 -27.61
C ASP A 109 40.51 -9.66 -27.68
N ILE A 110 41.29 -10.69 -28.01
CA ILE A 110 42.73 -10.62 -28.22
C ILE A 110 43.02 -10.76 -29.71
N ILE A 111 43.52 -9.69 -30.30
CA ILE A 111 43.71 -9.56 -31.74
C ILE A 111 45.03 -10.17 -32.19
N ASP A 112 46.09 -9.96 -31.39
CA ASP A 112 47.45 -10.38 -31.73
C ASP A 112 48.34 -10.46 -30.48
N ALA A 113 49.45 -11.18 -30.57
CA ALA A 113 50.49 -11.24 -29.55
C ALA A 113 51.88 -11.31 -30.18
N ILE A 114 52.75 -10.37 -29.81
CA ILE A 114 54.11 -10.24 -30.33
C ILE A 114 55.10 -10.58 -29.19
N PRO A 115 55.68 -11.79 -29.17
CA PRO A 115 56.68 -12.14 -28.17
C PRO A 115 58.01 -11.43 -28.46
N ASP A 116 58.74 -11.08 -27.39
CA ASP A 116 60.12 -10.58 -27.44
C ASP A 116 60.36 -9.34 -28.32
N GLU A 117 59.34 -8.50 -28.52
CA GLU A 117 59.43 -7.25 -29.29
C GLU A 117 60.30 -6.22 -28.55
N THR A 118 61.23 -5.60 -29.26
CA THR A 118 62.07 -4.55 -28.67
C THR A 118 61.32 -3.22 -28.66
N VAL A 119 60.85 -2.80 -27.48
CA VAL A 119 60.14 -1.53 -27.29
C VAL A 119 61.16 -0.43 -27.00
N VAL A 120 61.06 0.70 -27.72
CA VAL A 120 61.93 1.88 -27.57
C VAL A 120 61.13 3.05 -27.02
N PHE A 121 61.53 3.58 -25.86
CA PHE A 121 60.88 4.70 -25.19
C PHE A 121 61.40 6.06 -25.69
N THR A 122 60.65 7.13 -25.42
CA THR A 122 60.94 8.49 -25.91
C THR A 122 61.78 9.32 -24.94
N ASP A 123 62.47 8.69 -23.99
CA ASP A 123 63.39 9.36 -23.09
C ASP A 123 64.66 9.80 -23.84
N ASP A 124 65.42 10.75 -23.27
CA ASP A 124 66.63 11.29 -23.90
C ASP A 124 67.69 10.22 -24.21
N ALA A 125 67.64 9.09 -23.49
CA ALA A 125 68.54 7.96 -23.68
C ALA A 125 68.03 6.92 -24.71
N ALA A 126 66.83 7.10 -25.27
CA ALA A 126 66.15 6.14 -26.14
C ALA A 126 66.19 4.70 -25.59
N THR A 127 65.83 4.56 -24.32
CA THR A 127 65.91 3.29 -23.59
C THR A 127 65.10 2.22 -24.31
N SER A 128 65.73 1.06 -24.56
CA SER A 128 65.07 -0.08 -25.19
C SER A 128 65.11 -1.33 -24.30
N ILE A 129 64.05 -2.12 -24.33
CA ILE A 129 63.94 -3.37 -23.57
C ILE A 129 63.04 -4.37 -24.31
N PRO A 130 63.41 -5.67 -24.35
CA PRO A 130 62.54 -6.70 -24.91
C PRO A 130 61.29 -6.88 -24.04
N CYS A 131 60.12 -6.79 -24.67
CA CYS A 131 58.81 -6.95 -24.06
C CYS A 131 57.99 -8.00 -24.80
N HIS A 132 57.18 -8.75 -24.06
CA HIS A 132 56.00 -9.39 -24.62
C HIS A 132 54.90 -8.33 -24.81
N VAL A 133 54.29 -8.32 -25.99
CA VAL A 133 53.26 -7.35 -26.37
C VAL A 133 51.96 -8.09 -26.66
N THR A 134 50.89 -7.68 -25.99
CA THR A 134 49.52 -8.16 -26.25
C THR A 134 48.71 -7.05 -26.90
N VAL A 135 47.99 -7.39 -27.98
CA VAL A 135 47.11 -6.47 -28.71
C VAL A 135 45.66 -6.88 -28.43
N LEU A 136 44.91 -6.01 -27.76
CA LEU A 136 43.51 -6.21 -27.41
C LEU A 136 42.61 -5.27 -28.23
N ASP A 137 41.35 -5.63 -28.41
CA ASP A 137 40.38 -4.71 -29.00
C ASP A 137 40.14 -3.49 -28.09
N TYR A 138 39.84 -2.35 -28.68
CA TYR A 138 39.54 -1.13 -27.92
C TYR A 138 38.04 -1.05 -27.63
N VAL A 139 37.67 -1.17 -26.36
CA VAL A 139 36.30 -0.99 -25.88
C VAL A 139 36.06 0.47 -25.54
N GLU A 140 35.03 1.08 -26.12
CA GLU A 140 34.67 2.49 -25.89
C GLU A 140 33.73 2.61 -24.68
N GLY A 141 34.28 2.90 -23.50
CA GLY A 141 33.51 3.03 -22.26
C GLY A 141 34.30 3.58 -21.08
N ASP A 142 33.60 3.82 -19.98
CA ASP A 142 34.19 4.23 -18.70
C ASP A 142 34.61 3.01 -17.88
N LEU A 143 35.66 3.10 -17.08
CA LEU A 143 35.98 2.05 -16.11
C LEU A 143 34.83 1.94 -15.10
N LEU A 144 34.56 0.73 -14.59
CA LEU A 144 33.53 0.54 -13.56
C LEU A 144 33.80 1.41 -12.33
N LYS A 145 35.07 1.63 -11.99
CA LYS A 145 35.48 2.58 -10.93
C LYS A 145 34.96 4.00 -11.17
N ASP A 146 35.05 4.49 -12.40
CA ASP A 146 34.60 5.85 -12.75
C ASP A 146 33.08 5.91 -12.84
N PHE A 147 32.46 4.83 -13.30
CA PHE A 147 31.00 4.66 -13.30
C PHE A 147 30.42 4.70 -11.88
N VAL A 148 31.07 4.02 -10.92
CA VAL A 148 30.70 4.02 -9.48
C VAL A 148 30.87 5.41 -8.86
N ASN A 149 31.95 6.12 -9.20
CA ASN A 149 32.28 7.44 -8.62
C ASN A 149 31.69 8.62 -9.42
N SER A 150 30.78 8.34 -10.35
CA SER A 150 30.17 9.36 -11.20
C SER A 150 29.38 10.38 -10.35
N ARG A 151 29.40 11.65 -10.78
CA ARG A 151 28.67 12.74 -10.09
C ARG A 151 27.15 12.51 -10.08
N THR A 152 26.65 11.80 -11.09
CA THR A 152 25.25 11.42 -11.24
C THR A 152 25.18 9.91 -11.10
N PRO A 153 24.58 9.37 -10.03
CA PRO A 153 24.53 7.93 -9.83
C PRO A 153 23.78 7.26 -10.99
N PRO A 154 24.18 6.05 -11.39
CA PRO A 154 23.53 5.32 -12.47
C PRO A 154 22.11 4.90 -12.08
N SER A 155 21.25 4.71 -13.10
CA SER A 155 19.87 4.28 -12.89
C SER A 155 19.80 2.86 -12.30
N ALA A 156 18.70 2.53 -11.63
CA ALA A 156 18.53 1.17 -11.10
C ALA A 156 18.55 0.11 -12.21
N ALA A 157 18.01 0.43 -13.39
CA ALA A 157 18.04 -0.43 -14.57
C ALA A 157 19.49 -0.71 -15.02
N SER A 158 20.32 0.32 -15.11
CA SER A 158 21.74 0.20 -15.47
C SER A 158 22.51 -0.64 -14.45
N ILE A 159 22.25 -0.46 -13.14
CA ILE A 159 22.88 -1.28 -12.09
C ILE A 159 22.44 -2.74 -12.17
N CYS A 160 21.14 -3.01 -12.40
CA CYS A 160 20.65 -4.37 -12.64
C CYS A 160 21.32 -5.00 -13.86
N GLN A 161 21.52 -4.25 -14.95
CA GLN A 161 22.21 -4.75 -16.13
C GLN A 161 23.68 -5.05 -15.86
N VAL A 162 24.39 -4.17 -15.15
CA VAL A 162 25.76 -4.41 -14.69
C VAL A 162 25.83 -5.68 -13.84
N ALA A 163 24.89 -5.89 -12.92
CA ALA A 163 24.84 -7.11 -12.11
C ALA A 163 24.61 -8.37 -12.96
N ILE A 164 23.72 -8.31 -13.95
CA ILE A 164 23.48 -9.41 -14.88
C ILE A 164 24.74 -9.73 -15.69
N ASP A 165 25.37 -8.72 -16.29
CA ASP A 165 26.56 -8.90 -17.13
C ASP A 165 27.73 -9.48 -16.32
N LEU A 166 27.91 -9.06 -15.06
CA LEU A 166 28.92 -9.61 -14.15
C LEU A 166 28.65 -11.07 -13.78
N LEU A 167 27.39 -11.45 -13.54
CA LEU A 167 26.99 -12.84 -13.28
C LEU A 167 27.14 -13.70 -14.54
N GLN A 168 26.86 -13.15 -15.72
CA GLN A 168 27.08 -13.82 -17.00
C GLN A 168 28.56 -14.03 -17.30
N LEU A 169 29.41 -13.03 -17.07
CA LEU A 169 30.86 -13.17 -17.13
C LEU A 169 31.35 -14.31 -16.24
N ARG A 170 30.81 -14.42 -15.02
CA ARG A 170 31.13 -15.53 -14.12
C ARG A 170 30.68 -16.88 -14.68
N ALA A 171 29.48 -16.95 -15.26
CA ALA A 171 28.98 -18.18 -15.89
C ALA A 171 29.84 -18.61 -17.08
N GLU A 172 30.30 -17.65 -17.90
CA GLU A 172 31.20 -17.88 -19.04
C GLU A 172 32.56 -18.42 -18.57
N LEU A 173 33.11 -17.89 -17.48
CA LEU A 173 34.33 -18.40 -16.84
C LEU A 173 34.13 -19.82 -16.30
N GLU A 174 33.02 -20.10 -15.60
CA GLU A 174 32.70 -21.43 -15.07
C GLU A 174 32.50 -22.49 -16.16
N ALA A 175 31.84 -22.13 -17.27
CA ALA A 175 31.68 -23.01 -18.43
C ALA A 175 33.04 -23.42 -19.02
N ASN A 176 34.02 -22.53 -18.96
CA ASN A 176 35.40 -22.77 -19.36
C ASN A 176 36.28 -23.37 -18.23
N LYS A 177 35.72 -23.62 -17.04
CA LYS A 177 36.43 -24.11 -15.84
C LYS A 177 37.54 -23.18 -15.35
N LEU A 178 37.33 -21.88 -15.48
CA LEU A 178 38.27 -20.82 -15.11
C LEU A 178 37.68 -19.91 -14.02
N ASN A 179 38.57 -19.23 -13.31
CA ASN A 179 38.27 -18.15 -12.37
C ASN A 179 39.12 -16.94 -12.75
N HIS A 180 38.56 -15.73 -12.68
CA HIS A 180 39.30 -14.52 -13.01
C HIS A 180 40.28 -14.12 -11.91
N ASN A 181 39.90 -14.33 -10.65
CA ASN A 181 40.71 -14.11 -9.44
C ASN A 181 41.11 -12.66 -9.14
N ASP A 182 40.65 -11.69 -9.93
CA ASP A 182 41.08 -10.28 -9.84
C ASP A 182 40.06 -9.31 -10.48
N LEU A 183 38.77 -9.55 -10.26
CA LEU A 183 37.66 -8.75 -10.81
C LEU A 183 37.49 -7.40 -10.09
N HIS A 184 38.56 -6.67 -9.79
CA HIS A 184 38.44 -5.33 -9.23
C HIS A 184 37.90 -4.32 -10.25
N SER A 185 37.36 -3.19 -9.81
CA SER A 185 36.62 -2.23 -10.65
C SER A 185 37.45 -1.56 -11.77
N GLU A 186 38.78 -1.61 -11.70
CA GLU A 186 39.67 -1.13 -12.78
C GLU A 186 39.88 -2.15 -13.93
N ASN A 187 39.47 -3.42 -13.77
CA ASN A 187 39.57 -4.47 -14.79
C ASN A 187 38.26 -4.66 -15.57
N LEU A 188 37.28 -3.78 -15.34
CA LEU A 188 35.94 -3.84 -15.91
C LEU A 188 35.63 -2.51 -16.59
N ILE A 189 35.16 -2.57 -17.84
CA ILE A 189 34.66 -1.41 -18.60
C ILE A 189 33.15 -1.51 -18.74
N VAL A 190 32.46 -0.37 -18.56
CA VAL A 190 31.05 -0.20 -18.90
C VAL A 190 30.96 0.44 -20.28
N GLU A 191 30.70 -0.38 -21.29
CA GLU A 191 30.53 0.03 -22.68
C GLU A 191 29.14 0.61 -22.93
N ARG A 192 29.07 1.69 -23.71
CA ARG A 192 27.81 2.27 -24.19
C ARG A 192 27.60 1.89 -25.65
N LEU A 193 26.64 1.00 -25.89
CA LEU A 193 26.27 0.53 -27.21
C LEU A 193 25.53 1.62 -27.99
N ARG A 194 25.73 1.61 -29.30
CA ARG A 194 24.97 2.48 -30.22
C ARG A 194 23.55 1.93 -30.40
N PRO A 195 22.55 2.76 -30.75
CA PRO A 195 21.17 2.32 -30.89
C PRO A 195 20.95 1.14 -31.85
N GLU A 196 21.79 1.01 -32.88
CA GLU A 196 21.75 -0.07 -33.85
C GLU A 196 22.27 -1.41 -33.28
N SER A 197 23.07 -1.37 -32.22
CA SER A 197 23.69 -2.52 -31.56
C SER A 197 23.00 -2.87 -30.23
N ARG A 198 21.79 -2.33 -30.00
CA ARG A 198 21.04 -2.53 -28.75
C ARG A 198 20.74 -4.01 -28.46
N ARG A 199 20.77 -4.39 -27.19
CA ARG A 199 20.46 -5.75 -26.71
C ARG A 199 18.96 -5.89 -26.39
N PRO A 200 18.14 -6.60 -27.19
CA PRO A 200 16.68 -6.58 -27.05
C PRO A 200 16.17 -7.22 -25.74
N ASP A 201 16.90 -8.18 -25.17
CA ASP A 201 16.50 -8.90 -23.95
C ASP A 201 17.23 -8.40 -22.68
N ALA A 202 17.93 -7.26 -22.77
CA ALA A 202 18.61 -6.63 -21.64
C ALA A 202 17.68 -5.65 -20.90
N ILE A 203 17.89 -5.50 -19.59
CA ILE A 203 17.20 -4.49 -18.77
C ILE A 203 17.60 -3.09 -19.22
N ASP A 204 18.91 -2.87 -19.45
CA ASP A 204 19.44 -1.67 -20.10
C ASP A 204 20.01 -2.09 -21.47
N PRO A 205 19.30 -1.81 -22.58
CA PRO A 205 19.67 -2.33 -23.89
C PRO A 205 20.89 -1.62 -24.49
N MET A 206 21.34 -0.51 -23.92
CA MET A 206 22.45 0.31 -24.44
C MET A 206 23.73 0.16 -23.61
N LEU A 207 23.73 -0.66 -22.56
CA LEU A 207 24.88 -0.84 -21.67
C LEU A 207 25.39 -2.26 -21.83
N GLN A 208 26.71 -2.47 -21.71
CA GLN A 208 27.34 -3.80 -21.54
C GLN A 208 28.58 -3.70 -20.64
N VAL A 209 28.88 -4.73 -19.84
CA VAL A 209 30.13 -4.81 -19.06
C VAL A 209 31.13 -5.76 -19.70
N MET A 210 32.38 -5.34 -19.83
CA MET A 210 33.47 -6.12 -20.43
C MET A 210 34.67 -6.24 -19.48
N ALA A 211 35.21 -7.45 -19.32
CA ALA A 211 36.47 -7.70 -18.61
C ALA A 211 37.67 -7.49 -19.54
N ILE A 212 38.66 -6.71 -19.10
CA ILE A 212 39.79 -6.29 -19.93
C ILE A 212 41.17 -6.85 -19.52
N ASP A 213 41.33 -7.36 -18.29
CA ASP A 213 42.61 -7.91 -17.82
C ASP A 213 42.50 -9.36 -17.34
N LEU A 214 42.79 -10.30 -18.24
CA LEU A 214 42.68 -11.74 -17.98
C LEU A 214 44.00 -12.39 -17.50
N GLY A 215 45.05 -11.60 -17.19
CA GLY A 215 46.37 -12.16 -16.81
C GLY A 215 46.41 -12.89 -15.45
N SER A 216 45.34 -12.79 -14.66
CA SER A 216 45.18 -13.49 -13.38
C SER A 216 44.33 -14.76 -13.45
N VAL A 217 43.75 -15.04 -14.64
CA VAL A 217 42.83 -16.15 -14.87
C VAL A 217 43.54 -17.50 -14.66
N SER A 218 42.89 -18.40 -13.93
CA SER A 218 43.37 -19.77 -13.73
C SER A 218 42.23 -20.73 -13.42
N ASP A 219 42.49 -22.03 -13.52
CA ASP A 219 41.57 -23.10 -13.14
C ASP A 219 41.32 -23.14 -11.61
N GLU A 220 42.34 -22.84 -10.80
CA GLU A 220 42.22 -22.73 -9.34
C GLU A 220 41.66 -21.36 -8.91
N SER A 221 40.77 -21.39 -7.91
CA SER A 221 40.32 -20.18 -7.20
C SER A 221 41.42 -19.74 -6.22
N LYS A 222 41.79 -18.47 -6.27
CA LYS A 222 42.76 -17.84 -5.36
C LYS A 222 42.11 -17.19 -4.15
N SER A 223 40.82 -17.46 -3.90
CA SER A 223 40.09 -16.93 -2.75
C SER A 223 40.64 -17.51 -1.43
N THR A 224 40.89 -16.66 -0.44
CA THR A 224 41.31 -17.03 0.92
C THR A 224 40.58 -16.15 1.94
N ASP A 225 40.70 -16.40 3.26
CA ASP A 225 40.10 -15.53 4.29
C ASP A 225 40.52 -14.05 4.12
N ASP A 226 41.76 -13.81 3.66
CA ASP A 226 42.30 -12.46 3.38
C ASP A 226 42.11 -11.97 1.92
N ARG A 227 41.55 -12.79 1.01
CA ARG A 227 41.43 -12.46 -0.43
C ARG A 227 40.06 -12.86 -0.97
N GLN A 228 39.28 -11.87 -1.39
CA GLN A 228 37.98 -12.07 -2.01
C GLN A 228 38.09 -12.84 -3.35
N GLY A 229 37.17 -13.78 -3.57
CA GLY A 229 36.96 -14.42 -4.87
C GLY A 229 36.03 -13.61 -5.79
N ASP A 230 35.85 -14.09 -7.02
CA ASP A 230 35.06 -13.42 -8.08
C ASP A 230 33.67 -12.96 -7.61
N LEU A 231 32.92 -13.83 -6.90
CA LEU A 231 31.58 -13.50 -6.38
C LEU A 231 31.60 -12.40 -5.32
N GLY A 232 32.66 -12.34 -4.49
CA GLY A 232 32.84 -11.31 -3.47
C GLY A 232 33.01 -9.93 -4.12
N PHE A 233 33.86 -9.85 -5.16
CA PHE A 233 34.02 -8.64 -5.95
C PHE A 233 32.72 -8.18 -6.62
N ILE A 234 31.98 -9.11 -7.25
CA ILE A 234 30.68 -8.79 -7.86
C ILE A 234 29.72 -8.21 -6.82
N ALA A 235 29.63 -8.83 -5.64
CA ALA A 235 28.76 -8.36 -4.58
C ALA A 235 29.18 -6.98 -4.04
N GLU A 236 30.48 -6.71 -3.93
CA GLU A 236 31.01 -5.42 -3.50
C GLU A 236 30.72 -4.30 -4.52
N HIS A 237 30.95 -4.55 -5.80
CA HIS A 237 30.70 -3.56 -6.86
C HIS A 237 29.23 -3.18 -6.93
N VAL A 238 28.34 -4.16 -7.00
CA VAL A 238 26.90 -3.92 -7.09
C VAL A 238 26.40 -3.23 -5.82
N ASN A 239 26.85 -3.63 -4.64
CA ASN A 239 26.45 -2.97 -3.40
C ASN A 239 26.94 -1.52 -3.30
N THR A 240 28.14 -1.21 -3.82
CA THR A 240 28.65 0.17 -3.82
C THR A 240 27.80 1.06 -4.74
N LEU A 241 27.42 0.56 -5.91
CA LEU A 241 26.49 1.23 -6.82
C LEU A 241 25.12 1.47 -6.15
N LEU A 242 24.57 0.44 -5.50
CA LEU A 242 23.30 0.52 -4.78
C LEU A 242 23.35 1.49 -3.60
N ALA A 243 24.45 1.53 -2.84
CA ALA A 243 24.63 2.44 -1.72
C ALA A 243 24.60 3.91 -2.18
N GLY A 244 25.25 4.22 -3.31
CA GLY A 244 25.20 5.56 -3.91
C GLY A 244 23.77 5.97 -4.31
N LEU A 245 23.00 5.01 -4.84
CA LEU A 245 21.63 5.22 -5.27
C LEU A 245 20.65 5.38 -4.10
N LEU A 246 20.76 4.54 -3.06
CA LEU A 246 19.91 4.54 -1.87
C LEU A 246 20.21 5.69 -0.88
N ALA A 247 21.36 6.35 -1.00
CA ALA A 247 21.77 7.42 -0.08
C ALA A 247 20.83 8.64 -0.10
N ARG A 248 20.05 8.87 -1.17
CA ARG A 248 19.19 10.05 -1.33
C ARG A 248 17.76 9.67 -1.73
N PRO A 249 16.95 9.12 -0.79
CA PRO A 249 15.60 8.61 -1.10
C PRO A 249 14.66 9.67 -1.71
N ASP A 250 14.82 10.95 -1.33
CA ASP A 250 13.97 12.05 -1.82
C ASP A 250 14.32 12.50 -3.24
N GLN A 251 15.54 12.26 -3.72
CA GLN A 251 15.98 12.68 -5.07
C GLN A 251 15.72 11.61 -6.13
N MET A 252 15.25 10.44 -5.70
CA MET A 252 15.16 9.25 -6.50
C MET A 252 13.70 8.91 -6.84
N GLU A 253 13.46 8.44 -8.05
CA GLU A 253 12.14 7.94 -8.43
C GLU A 253 11.78 6.69 -7.60
N ASP A 254 10.51 6.60 -7.18
CA ASP A 254 10.04 5.52 -6.30
C ASP A 254 10.30 4.12 -6.88
N ARG A 255 10.10 3.96 -8.19
CA ARG A 255 10.36 2.74 -8.94
C ARG A 255 11.81 2.28 -8.80
N ASP A 256 12.75 3.17 -9.10
CA ASP A 256 14.18 2.84 -9.02
C ASP A 256 14.57 2.49 -7.57
N PHE A 257 13.98 3.16 -6.57
CA PHE A 257 14.30 2.91 -5.17
C PHE A 257 13.87 1.51 -4.76
N ARG A 258 12.71 1.03 -5.25
CA ARG A 258 12.25 -0.36 -5.05
C ARG A 258 13.15 -1.37 -5.72
N VAL A 259 13.53 -1.12 -6.97
CA VAL A 259 14.44 -1.99 -7.72
C VAL A 259 15.79 -2.10 -6.98
N ALA A 260 16.32 -0.99 -6.50
CA ALA A 260 17.56 -0.95 -5.74
C ALA A 260 17.47 -1.78 -4.44
N LEU A 261 16.38 -1.67 -3.68
CA LEU A 261 16.17 -2.50 -2.48
C LEU A 261 16.04 -3.99 -2.82
N ALA A 262 15.29 -4.34 -3.87
CA ALA A 262 15.14 -5.72 -4.28
C ALA A 262 16.47 -6.35 -4.72
N LEU A 263 17.28 -5.61 -5.49
CA LEU A 263 18.62 -6.04 -5.88
C LEU A 263 19.55 -6.15 -4.68
N GLN A 264 19.49 -5.22 -3.72
CA GLN A 264 20.29 -5.28 -2.50
C GLN A 264 20.04 -6.59 -1.72
N GLY A 265 18.77 -7.02 -1.60
CA GLY A 265 18.43 -8.29 -0.97
C GLY A 265 19.03 -9.50 -1.67
N ILE A 266 19.01 -9.53 -3.02
CA ILE A 266 19.62 -10.61 -3.81
C ILE A 266 21.15 -10.65 -3.61
N ILE A 267 21.80 -9.48 -3.67
CA ILE A 267 23.26 -9.38 -3.58
C ILE A 267 23.77 -9.64 -2.15
N GLY A 268 22.97 -9.35 -1.13
CA GLY A 268 23.29 -9.68 0.27
C GLY A 268 23.59 -11.18 0.46
N ASN A 269 22.90 -12.06 -0.28
CA ASN A 269 23.13 -13.50 -0.23
C ASN A 269 24.50 -13.93 -0.79
N LEU A 270 25.11 -13.14 -1.69
CA LEU A 270 26.44 -13.43 -2.25
C LEU A 270 27.58 -13.18 -1.25
N ARG A 271 27.31 -12.45 -0.17
CA ARG A 271 28.30 -12.11 0.87
C ARG A 271 28.40 -13.13 1.99
N ALA A 272 27.49 -14.11 2.03
CA ALA A 272 27.47 -15.12 3.09
C ALA A 272 28.68 -16.07 2.97
N ASP A 273 29.25 -16.45 4.13
CA ASP A 273 30.48 -17.23 4.21
C ASP A 273 30.35 -18.59 3.48
N PRO A 274 31.18 -18.90 2.46
CA PRO A 274 31.06 -20.09 1.61
C PRO A 274 31.14 -21.43 2.37
N GLN A 275 31.64 -21.42 3.61
CA GLN A 275 31.99 -22.66 4.32
C GLN A 275 30.80 -23.58 4.62
N ASN A 276 29.54 -23.11 4.52
CA ASN A 276 28.35 -23.93 4.77
C ASN A 276 27.20 -23.76 3.75
N LEU A 277 27.40 -23.04 2.64
CA LEU A 277 26.36 -22.74 1.65
C LEU A 277 26.75 -23.27 0.27
N ARG A 278 25.82 -23.97 -0.39
CA ARG A 278 25.96 -24.35 -1.79
C ARG A 278 25.99 -23.07 -2.63
N LEU A 279 27.06 -22.88 -3.43
CA LEU A 279 27.18 -21.71 -4.30
C LEU A 279 25.95 -21.61 -5.22
N PRO A 280 25.26 -20.45 -5.27
CA PRO A 280 24.11 -20.26 -6.13
C PRO A 280 24.54 -20.30 -7.60
N ASN A 281 23.74 -20.94 -8.44
CA ASN A 281 23.96 -21.02 -9.88
C ASN A 281 23.80 -19.62 -10.51
N PRO A 282 24.78 -19.09 -11.27
CA PRO A 282 24.70 -17.77 -11.90
C PRO A 282 23.46 -17.57 -12.78
N ALA A 283 23.00 -18.62 -13.47
CA ALA A 283 21.79 -18.53 -14.31
C ALA A 283 20.53 -18.29 -13.46
N ASP A 284 20.41 -18.96 -12.32
CA ASP A 284 19.30 -18.78 -11.38
C ASP A 284 19.33 -17.36 -10.78
N MET A 285 20.54 -16.83 -10.53
CA MET A 285 20.70 -15.46 -10.03
C MET A 285 20.33 -14.40 -11.07
N VAL A 286 20.74 -14.58 -12.33
CA VAL A 286 20.32 -13.70 -13.43
C VAL A 286 18.80 -13.72 -13.56
N ALA A 287 18.17 -14.89 -13.45
CA ALA A 287 16.71 -15.01 -13.44
C ALA A 287 16.09 -14.27 -12.25
N GLN A 288 16.63 -14.44 -11.03
CA GLN A 288 16.17 -13.73 -9.83
C GLN A 288 16.30 -12.21 -9.95
N VAL A 289 17.41 -11.69 -10.50
CA VAL A 289 17.62 -10.26 -10.73
C VAL A 289 16.59 -9.73 -11.72
N ARG A 290 16.37 -10.44 -12.84
CA ARG A 290 15.35 -10.07 -13.83
C ARG A 290 13.95 -10.09 -13.23
N GLU A 291 13.58 -11.17 -12.55
CA GLU A 291 12.27 -11.32 -11.90
C GLU A 291 12.04 -10.21 -10.87
N SER A 292 13.05 -9.93 -10.03
CA SER A 292 12.96 -8.89 -9.00
C SER A 292 12.88 -7.49 -9.61
N PHE A 293 13.65 -7.22 -10.67
CA PHE A 293 13.51 -5.99 -11.44
C PHE A 293 12.09 -5.85 -11.96
N TYR A 294 11.57 -6.85 -12.69
CA TYR A 294 10.23 -6.80 -13.28
C TYR A 294 9.13 -6.71 -12.25
N ARG A 295 9.24 -7.41 -11.12
CA ARG A 295 8.27 -7.35 -10.03
C ARG A 295 8.24 -5.98 -9.36
N ALA A 296 9.41 -5.37 -9.11
CA ALA A 296 9.51 -4.04 -8.51
C ALA A 296 9.05 -2.93 -9.49
N SER A 297 9.39 -3.07 -10.78
CA SER A 297 9.09 -2.09 -11.82
C SER A 297 7.67 -2.20 -12.38
N HIS A 298 7.12 -3.41 -12.49
CA HIS A 298 5.82 -3.71 -13.07
C HIS A 298 4.91 -4.42 -12.05
N HIS A 299 4.79 -3.83 -10.85
CA HIS A 299 3.95 -4.33 -9.76
C HIS A 299 2.48 -4.61 -10.15
N TRP A 300 1.98 -4.00 -11.23
CA TRP A 300 0.65 -4.18 -11.80
C TRP A 300 0.54 -5.38 -12.78
N ARG A 301 1.65 -6.09 -13.04
CA ARG A 301 1.76 -7.26 -13.93
C ARG A 301 1.83 -8.64 -13.23
N PRO A 302 1.26 -8.90 -12.03
CA PRO A 302 1.46 -10.17 -11.32
C PRO A 302 0.37 -11.22 -11.63
N TRP A 303 -0.39 -11.09 -12.72
CA TRP A 303 -1.50 -12.00 -13.08
C TRP A 303 -1.09 -13.46 -13.27
N MET A 304 0.21 -13.79 -13.23
CA MET A 304 0.73 -15.16 -13.19
C MET A 304 0.76 -15.79 -11.78
N ASN A 305 0.53 -15.01 -10.72
CA ASN A 305 0.53 -15.53 -9.36
C ASN A 305 -0.86 -16.07 -8.97
N PRO A 306 -0.95 -17.29 -8.39
CA PRO A 306 -2.23 -17.79 -7.91
C PRO A 306 -2.70 -17.00 -6.69
N LEU A 307 -3.93 -16.51 -6.73
CA LEU A 307 -4.63 -15.95 -5.57
C LEU A 307 -4.66 -16.97 -4.43
N SER A 308 -4.22 -16.53 -3.26
CA SER A 308 -4.34 -17.25 -1.99
C SER A 308 -4.77 -16.27 -0.91
N LEU A 309 -5.79 -16.63 -0.14
CA LEU A 309 -6.28 -15.82 0.97
C LEU A 309 -5.50 -16.21 2.25
N LYS A 310 -4.86 -15.25 2.91
CA LYS A 310 -4.20 -15.44 4.21
C LYS A 310 -5.23 -15.52 5.35
N GLY A 311 -6.23 -14.64 5.33
CA GLY A 311 -7.42 -14.65 6.18
C GLY A 311 -8.69 -14.91 5.37
N PHE A 312 -9.77 -15.38 6.01
CA PHE A 312 -11.00 -15.69 5.29
C PHE A 312 -11.69 -14.41 4.76
N ALA A 313 -11.58 -13.29 5.48
CA ALA A 313 -12.09 -11.98 5.05
C ALA A 313 -11.10 -11.15 4.22
N ASP A 314 -9.98 -11.71 3.74
CA ASP A 314 -9.01 -10.99 2.91
C ASP A 314 -9.65 -10.38 1.66
N HIS A 315 -9.33 -9.14 1.32
CA HIS A 315 -10.02 -8.40 0.26
C HIS A 315 -11.54 -8.23 0.50
N TYR A 316 -11.98 -8.10 1.76
CA TYR A 316 -13.36 -7.68 2.05
C TYR A 316 -13.71 -6.35 1.37
N ASN A 317 -12.74 -5.44 1.28
CA ASN A 317 -12.81 -4.27 0.44
C ASN A 317 -12.34 -4.66 -0.95
N ALA A 318 -13.29 -4.68 -1.89
CA ALA A 318 -13.04 -5.04 -3.28
C ALA A 318 -12.06 -4.11 -4.00
N GLN A 319 -11.72 -2.95 -3.45
CA GLN A 319 -10.67 -2.10 -3.99
C GLN A 319 -9.27 -2.71 -3.86
N THR A 320 -9.04 -3.52 -2.83
CA THR A 320 -7.75 -4.21 -2.61
C THR A 320 -7.63 -5.49 -3.43
N LEU A 321 -8.73 -5.93 -4.08
CA LEU A 321 -8.75 -7.09 -4.96
C LEU A 321 -8.38 -6.66 -6.37
N GLU A 322 -7.39 -7.32 -6.94
CA GLU A 322 -6.93 -7.04 -8.29
C GLU A 322 -7.91 -7.61 -9.33
N SER A 323 -8.02 -6.94 -10.47
CA SER A 323 -9.06 -7.26 -11.47
C SER A 323 -8.95 -8.69 -12.01
N TRP A 324 -7.75 -9.25 -12.17
CA TRP A 324 -7.52 -10.63 -12.63
C TRP A 324 -8.03 -11.70 -11.64
N ASP A 325 -8.20 -11.34 -10.37
CA ASP A 325 -8.64 -12.26 -9.32
C ASP A 325 -10.15 -12.22 -9.06
N VAL A 326 -10.83 -11.17 -9.52
CA VAL A 326 -12.29 -11.02 -9.43
C VAL A 326 -13.07 -12.23 -9.97
N PRO A 327 -12.73 -12.83 -11.13
CA PRO A 327 -13.47 -13.98 -11.65
C PRO A 327 -13.49 -15.20 -10.71
N LYS A 328 -12.55 -15.30 -9.76
CA LYS A 328 -12.47 -16.41 -8.80
C LYS A 328 -13.43 -16.23 -7.61
N LEU A 329 -13.85 -14.99 -7.33
CA LEU A 329 -14.62 -14.63 -6.14
C LEU A 329 -16.02 -14.06 -6.45
N LEU A 330 -16.25 -13.53 -7.65
CA LEU A 330 -17.54 -12.96 -8.04
C LEU A 330 -18.61 -14.06 -8.19
N VAL A 331 -19.75 -13.88 -7.52
CA VAL A 331 -20.94 -14.70 -7.71
C VAL A 331 -21.97 -13.87 -8.47
N ASP A 332 -22.20 -14.20 -9.74
CA ASP A 332 -23.25 -13.61 -10.58
C ASP A 332 -24.36 -14.65 -10.84
N PRO A 333 -25.51 -14.55 -10.15
CA PRO A 333 -26.62 -15.48 -10.33
C PRO A 333 -27.10 -15.52 -11.79
N ALA A 334 -26.99 -16.71 -12.40
CA ALA A 334 -27.36 -16.96 -13.79
C ALA A 334 -26.66 -16.04 -14.83
N ASN A 335 -25.50 -15.47 -14.50
CA ASN A 335 -24.75 -14.53 -15.36
C ASN A 335 -25.57 -13.31 -15.79
N ARG A 336 -26.52 -12.88 -14.95
CA ARG A 336 -27.45 -11.78 -15.24
C ARG A 336 -26.76 -10.43 -15.12
N TRP A 337 -25.96 -10.23 -14.07
CA TRP A 337 -25.39 -8.92 -13.74
C TRP A 337 -24.35 -8.49 -14.77
N LEU A 338 -23.44 -9.37 -15.16
CA LEU A 338 -22.46 -9.11 -16.23
C LEU A 338 -23.15 -8.80 -17.57
N THR A 339 -24.23 -9.52 -17.88
CA THR A 339 -25.00 -9.27 -19.11
C THR A 339 -25.67 -7.89 -19.11
N GLU A 340 -26.08 -7.40 -17.94
CA GLU A 340 -26.75 -6.10 -17.82
C GLU A 340 -25.76 -4.92 -17.94
N ILE A 341 -24.54 -5.06 -17.43
CA ILE A 341 -23.56 -3.97 -17.41
C ILE A 341 -22.68 -3.89 -18.67
N THR A 342 -22.66 -4.95 -19.48
CA THR A 342 -21.93 -4.99 -20.77
C THR A 342 -22.67 -4.29 -21.91
N ARG A 343 -23.88 -3.79 -21.66
CA ARG A 343 -24.70 -3.09 -22.65
C ARG A 343 -24.00 -1.83 -23.19
N PRO A 344 -24.15 -1.49 -24.48
CA PRO A 344 -23.54 -0.27 -25.03
C PRO A 344 -24.05 1.02 -24.37
N GLY A 345 -23.20 2.05 -24.37
CA GLY A 345 -23.53 3.39 -23.90
C GLY A 345 -23.28 3.63 -22.39
N PRO A 346 -23.38 4.90 -21.94
CA PRO A 346 -23.12 5.28 -20.56
C PRO A 346 -24.05 4.58 -19.57
N GLN A 347 -23.49 4.14 -18.43
CA GLN A 347 -24.26 3.47 -17.39
C GLN A 347 -23.75 3.80 -15.99
N ILE A 348 -24.67 3.95 -15.04
CA ILE A 348 -24.35 4.08 -13.61
C ILE A 348 -24.84 2.82 -12.91
N ILE A 349 -23.95 2.21 -12.13
CA ILE A 349 -24.20 1.05 -11.29
C ILE A 349 -24.39 1.58 -9.86
N THR A 350 -25.61 1.48 -9.35
CA THR A 350 -25.97 1.93 -8.00
C THR A 350 -26.08 0.77 -7.02
N GLY A 351 -26.07 1.11 -5.75
CA GLY A 351 -26.29 0.18 -4.66
C GLY A 351 -25.58 0.65 -3.39
N MET A 352 -25.94 0.06 -2.27
CA MET A 352 -25.31 0.34 -0.97
C MET A 352 -23.85 -0.15 -0.91
N ARG A 353 -23.13 0.21 0.15
CA ARG A 353 -21.77 -0.30 0.38
C ARG A 353 -21.77 -1.80 0.68
N GLY A 354 -20.73 -2.48 0.21
CA GLY A 354 -20.58 -3.92 0.42
C GLY A 354 -21.45 -4.82 -0.44
N CYS A 355 -22.28 -4.29 -1.36
CA CYS A 355 -23.09 -5.12 -2.27
C CYS A 355 -22.33 -5.70 -3.48
N GLY A 356 -21.04 -5.35 -3.66
CA GLY A 356 -20.20 -5.91 -4.72
C GLY A 356 -20.03 -5.04 -5.97
N LYS A 357 -20.45 -3.76 -5.97
CA LYS A 357 -20.35 -2.85 -7.13
C LYS A 357 -18.96 -2.81 -7.76
N THR A 358 -17.92 -2.62 -6.94
CA THR A 358 -16.52 -2.56 -7.40
C THR A 358 -16.08 -3.87 -8.03
N MET A 359 -16.41 -5.03 -7.44
CA MET A 359 -16.11 -6.33 -8.06
C MET A 359 -16.81 -6.47 -9.40
N LEU A 360 -18.08 -6.09 -9.46
CA LEU A 360 -18.87 -6.18 -10.69
C LEU A 360 -18.29 -5.29 -11.80
N LEU A 361 -17.86 -4.07 -11.46
CA LEU A 361 -17.19 -3.16 -12.40
C LEU A 361 -15.84 -3.72 -12.85
N ARG A 362 -14.99 -4.17 -11.91
CA ARG A 362 -13.67 -4.77 -12.20
C ARG A 362 -13.77 -6.04 -13.05
N ALA A 363 -14.88 -6.76 -13.01
CA ALA A 363 -15.09 -7.94 -13.86
C ALA A 363 -15.17 -7.61 -15.37
N LEU A 364 -15.42 -6.34 -15.72
CA LEU A 364 -15.35 -5.83 -17.09
C LEU A 364 -13.93 -5.39 -17.51
N ASP A 365 -13.01 -5.26 -16.56
CA ASP A 365 -11.65 -4.83 -16.85
C ASP A 365 -10.95 -5.88 -17.73
N ILE A 366 -10.18 -5.43 -18.72
CA ILE A 366 -9.45 -6.32 -19.64
C ILE A 366 -8.55 -7.29 -18.88
N HIS A 367 -7.99 -6.88 -17.75
CA HIS A 367 -7.18 -7.77 -16.92
C HIS A 367 -7.98 -8.95 -16.35
N ALA A 368 -9.25 -8.74 -15.95
CA ALA A 368 -10.15 -9.82 -15.56
C ALA A 368 -10.46 -10.77 -16.74
N ARG A 369 -10.54 -10.23 -17.96
CA ARG A 369 -10.87 -10.98 -19.18
C ARG A 369 -9.68 -11.69 -19.81
N ALA A 370 -8.46 -11.19 -19.61
CA ALA A 370 -7.22 -11.78 -20.15
C ALA A 370 -6.61 -12.85 -19.23
N THR A 371 -7.09 -12.97 -17.99
CA THR A 371 -6.59 -13.99 -17.05
C THR A 371 -6.97 -15.40 -17.49
N GLN A 372 -5.97 -16.25 -17.68
CA GLN A 372 -6.15 -17.64 -18.06
C GLN A 372 -6.83 -18.43 -16.93
N ARG A 373 -7.92 -19.12 -17.23
CA ARG A 373 -8.60 -20.03 -16.29
C ARG A 373 -7.87 -21.37 -16.23
N LYS A 374 -8.16 -22.15 -15.18
CA LYS A 374 -7.67 -23.52 -15.04
C LYS A 374 -8.08 -24.33 -16.28
N ASP A 375 -7.10 -24.93 -16.96
CA ASP A 375 -7.27 -25.73 -18.18
C ASP A 375 -7.69 -24.95 -19.45
N GLU A 376 -7.58 -23.62 -19.46
CA GLU A 376 -7.82 -22.77 -20.65
C GLU A 376 -6.53 -22.54 -21.44
N THR A 377 -6.55 -22.50 -22.79
CA THR A 377 -5.36 -22.17 -23.60
C THR A 377 -5.26 -20.67 -23.91
N ALA A 378 -4.10 -20.17 -24.34
CA ALA A 378 -3.92 -18.78 -24.75
C ALA A 378 -4.90 -18.38 -25.88
N GLU A 379 -5.12 -19.26 -26.85
CA GLU A 379 -6.07 -19.03 -27.95
C GLU A 379 -7.51 -18.91 -27.44
N ALA A 380 -7.90 -19.71 -26.44
CA ALA A 380 -9.23 -19.63 -25.84
C ALA A 380 -9.44 -18.30 -25.10
N VAL A 381 -8.39 -17.77 -24.45
CA VAL A 381 -8.42 -16.43 -23.84
C VAL A 381 -8.64 -15.35 -24.92
N ILE A 382 -7.89 -15.39 -26.03
CA ILE A 382 -8.06 -14.42 -27.13
C ILE A 382 -9.47 -14.49 -27.72
N GLN A 383 -10.02 -15.70 -27.91
CA GLN A 383 -11.39 -15.85 -28.40
C GLN A 383 -12.43 -15.32 -27.42
N ARG A 384 -12.23 -15.48 -26.11
CA ARG A 384 -13.10 -14.89 -25.09
C ARG A 384 -13.13 -13.37 -25.19
N ILE A 385 -11.96 -12.73 -25.27
CA ILE A 385 -11.86 -11.26 -25.39
C ILE A 385 -12.57 -10.77 -26.66
N ARG A 386 -12.40 -11.47 -27.80
CA ARG A 386 -13.13 -11.14 -29.05
C ARG A 386 -14.65 -11.27 -28.89
N ASN A 387 -15.11 -12.34 -28.22
CA ASN A 387 -16.53 -12.62 -28.02
C ASN A 387 -17.20 -11.66 -27.03
N ASP A 388 -16.43 -11.08 -26.10
CA ASP A 388 -16.93 -10.08 -25.15
C ASP A 388 -17.40 -8.81 -25.87
N ARG A 389 -16.79 -8.45 -27.01
CA ARG A 389 -17.07 -7.24 -27.81
C ARG A 389 -16.86 -5.93 -27.06
N PHE A 390 -16.13 -5.94 -25.94
CA PHE A 390 -15.71 -4.75 -25.22
C PHE A 390 -14.29 -4.92 -24.66
N VAL A 391 -13.66 -3.79 -24.35
CA VAL A 391 -12.40 -3.72 -23.59
C VAL A 391 -12.60 -2.71 -22.48
N GLY A 392 -12.60 -3.19 -21.22
CA GLY A 392 -12.70 -2.31 -20.06
C GLY A 392 -11.33 -1.82 -19.60
N LEU A 393 -11.24 -0.55 -19.23
CA LEU A 393 -10.09 0.07 -18.60
C LEU A 393 -10.51 0.59 -17.22
N PHE A 394 -9.89 0.10 -16.14
CA PHE A 394 -10.31 0.40 -14.77
C PHE A 394 -9.54 1.53 -14.09
N VAL A 395 -10.26 2.48 -13.48
CA VAL A 395 -9.71 3.56 -12.65
C VAL A 395 -10.56 3.75 -11.39
N SER A 396 -9.92 3.97 -10.23
CA SER A 396 -10.58 4.34 -8.97
C SER A 396 -10.67 5.87 -8.83
N ALA A 397 -11.87 6.42 -8.69
CA ALA A 397 -12.08 7.85 -8.49
C ALA A 397 -11.49 8.31 -7.15
N GLN A 398 -11.65 7.51 -6.09
CA GLN A 398 -11.10 7.81 -4.76
C GLN A 398 -9.58 8.00 -4.79
N ARG A 399 -8.83 7.11 -5.45
CA ARG A 399 -7.36 7.21 -5.49
C ARG A 399 -6.87 8.39 -6.34
N LEU A 400 -7.61 8.74 -7.40
CA LEU A 400 -7.18 9.71 -8.39
C LEU A 400 -7.67 11.15 -8.12
N LEU A 401 -8.85 11.28 -7.50
CA LEU A 401 -9.59 12.54 -7.35
C LEU A 401 -9.72 13.02 -5.88
N ASP A 402 -9.15 12.32 -4.89
CA ASP A 402 -9.09 12.75 -3.47
C ASP A 402 -8.20 14.00 -3.31
N LEU A 403 -8.84 15.18 -3.28
CA LEU A 403 -8.17 16.46 -3.52
C LEU A 403 -8.83 17.59 -2.73
N ARG A 404 -8.50 17.66 -1.43
CA ARG A 404 -8.90 18.74 -0.51
C ARG A 404 -8.02 20.00 -0.61
N GLU A 405 -7.20 20.14 -1.66
CA GLU A 405 -6.39 21.34 -1.90
C GLU A 405 -7.11 22.31 -2.86
N GLN A 406 -7.02 23.61 -2.55
CA GLN A 406 -7.74 24.69 -3.25
C GLN A 406 -7.36 24.83 -4.74
N SER A 407 -6.18 24.36 -5.17
CA SER A 407 -5.74 24.36 -6.57
C SER A 407 -6.56 23.41 -7.46
N LEU A 408 -7.32 22.49 -6.86
CA LEU A 408 -7.97 21.37 -7.55
C LEU A 408 -9.47 21.61 -7.76
N LEU A 409 -9.89 22.87 -7.67
CA LEU A 409 -11.29 23.26 -7.85
C LEU A 409 -11.74 23.16 -9.31
N LYS A 410 -10.85 23.32 -10.30
CA LYS A 410 -11.23 23.30 -11.73
C LYS A 410 -11.51 21.88 -12.25
N LEU A 411 -12.54 21.77 -13.09
CA LEU A 411 -12.94 20.52 -13.76
C LEU A 411 -11.83 19.97 -14.68
N GLU A 412 -11.10 20.85 -15.36
CA GLU A 412 -10.05 20.51 -16.34
C GLU A 412 -8.93 19.65 -15.72
N TYR A 413 -8.49 19.93 -14.49
CA TYR A 413 -7.47 19.11 -13.83
C TYR A 413 -7.98 17.69 -13.52
N ARG A 414 -9.25 17.54 -13.16
CA ARG A 414 -9.85 16.21 -12.93
C ARG A 414 -9.93 15.41 -14.23
N LEU A 415 -10.36 16.05 -15.30
CA LEU A 415 -10.43 15.44 -16.63
C LEU A 415 -9.04 15.05 -17.15
N THR A 416 -8.05 15.91 -16.95
CA THR A 416 -6.64 15.64 -17.31
C THR A 416 -6.12 14.40 -16.60
N ARG A 417 -6.34 14.29 -15.28
CA ARG A 417 -5.94 13.10 -14.50
C ARG A 417 -6.62 11.83 -14.99
N LEU A 418 -7.92 11.89 -15.27
CA LEU A 418 -8.66 10.75 -15.83
C LEU A 418 -8.09 10.35 -17.20
N PHE A 419 -7.81 11.31 -18.07
CA PHE A 419 -7.25 11.06 -19.39
C PHE A 419 -5.89 10.34 -19.31
N VAL A 420 -4.97 10.87 -18.50
CA VAL A 420 -3.64 10.26 -18.29
C VAL A 420 -3.77 8.87 -17.66
N ALA A 421 -4.65 8.71 -16.66
CA ALA A 421 -4.88 7.41 -16.02
C ALA A 421 -5.42 6.37 -17.02
N TYR A 422 -6.39 6.72 -17.87
CA TYR A 422 -6.91 5.80 -18.87
C TYR A 422 -5.93 5.50 -19.99
N ALA A 423 -5.09 6.47 -20.39
CA ALA A 423 -3.98 6.21 -21.32
C ALA A 423 -2.96 5.23 -20.73
N LEU A 424 -2.63 5.38 -19.44
CA LEU A 424 -1.78 4.44 -18.71
C LEU A 424 -2.40 3.03 -18.66
N GLN A 425 -3.69 2.91 -18.35
CA GLN A 425 -4.38 1.63 -18.39
C GLN A 425 -4.45 1.02 -19.79
N ALA A 426 -4.59 1.84 -20.84
CA ALA A 426 -4.55 1.37 -22.22
C ALA A 426 -3.18 0.77 -22.58
N ALA A 427 -2.07 1.39 -22.14
CA ALA A 427 -0.74 0.82 -22.32
C ALA A 427 -0.60 -0.52 -21.58
N ARG A 428 -1.05 -0.59 -20.32
CA ARG A 428 -1.04 -1.82 -19.50
C ARG A 428 -1.92 -2.93 -20.08
N ALA A 429 -3.06 -2.59 -20.68
CA ALA A 429 -3.95 -3.51 -21.38
C ALA A 429 -3.26 -4.18 -22.58
N LEU A 430 -2.57 -3.39 -23.41
CA LEU A 430 -1.78 -3.91 -24.53
C LEU A 430 -0.63 -4.80 -24.04
N MET A 431 0.00 -4.46 -22.93
CA MET A 431 1.06 -5.29 -22.33
C MET A 431 0.51 -6.62 -21.80
N HIS A 432 -0.67 -6.64 -21.16
CA HIS A 432 -1.30 -7.90 -20.77
C HIS A 432 -1.68 -8.76 -21.97
N LEU A 433 -2.21 -8.14 -23.03
CA LEU A 433 -2.54 -8.88 -24.25
C LEU A 433 -1.27 -9.45 -24.92
N ARG A 434 -0.16 -8.69 -24.95
CA ARG A 434 1.17 -9.17 -25.41
C ARG A 434 1.65 -10.39 -24.65
N ASP A 435 1.35 -10.48 -23.35
CA ASP A 435 1.77 -11.59 -22.50
C ASP A 435 0.96 -12.86 -22.74
N VAL A 436 -0.31 -12.71 -23.11
CA VAL A 436 -1.15 -13.84 -23.54
C VAL A 436 -0.72 -14.30 -24.93
N ASP A 437 -0.55 -13.36 -25.87
CA ASP A 437 -0.10 -13.62 -27.22
C ASP A 437 0.65 -12.41 -27.79
N SER A 438 1.97 -12.55 -27.97
CA SER A 438 2.83 -11.49 -28.51
C SER A 438 2.47 -11.05 -29.92
N THR A 439 1.82 -11.91 -30.71
CA THR A 439 1.41 -11.61 -32.09
C THR A 439 0.12 -10.79 -32.17
N ALA A 440 -0.61 -10.66 -31.05
CA ALA A 440 -1.86 -9.91 -31.00
C ALA A 440 -1.68 -8.38 -31.05
N ILE A 441 -0.44 -7.87 -30.91
CA ILE A 441 -0.15 -6.43 -30.87
C ILE A 441 0.34 -5.94 -32.22
N ALA A 442 -0.25 -4.86 -32.72
CA ALA A 442 0.15 -4.24 -33.98
C ALA A 442 1.57 -3.62 -33.88
N PRO A 443 2.38 -3.68 -34.96
CA PRO A 443 3.64 -2.95 -35.02
C PRO A 443 3.42 -1.44 -34.80
N GLY A 444 4.24 -0.84 -33.94
CA GLY A 444 4.16 0.59 -33.61
C GLY A 444 2.99 0.99 -32.71
N ALA A 445 2.32 0.05 -32.04
CA ALA A 445 1.22 0.33 -31.10
C ALA A 445 1.60 1.39 -30.04
N HIS A 446 2.84 1.35 -29.54
CA HIS A 446 3.36 2.36 -28.59
C HIS A 446 3.36 3.77 -29.19
N THR A 447 3.87 3.97 -30.41
CA THR A 447 3.89 5.28 -31.07
C THR A 447 2.48 5.81 -31.36
N ARG A 448 1.55 4.94 -31.78
CA ARG A 448 0.15 5.33 -32.02
C ARG A 448 -0.52 5.82 -30.74
N LEU A 449 -0.43 5.02 -29.67
CA LEU A 449 -1.03 5.38 -28.39
C LEU A 449 -0.36 6.64 -27.81
N ALA A 450 0.96 6.76 -27.90
CA ALA A 450 1.69 7.96 -27.49
C ALA A 450 1.23 9.22 -28.23
N SER A 451 1.05 9.11 -29.56
CA SER A 451 0.55 10.22 -30.38
C SER A 451 -0.86 10.62 -29.96
N ALA A 452 -1.75 9.65 -29.73
CA ALA A 452 -3.12 9.92 -29.30
C ALA A 452 -3.20 10.69 -27.97
N VAL A 453 -2.24 10.47 -27.07
CA VAL A 453 -2.12 11.24 -25.81
C VAL A 453 -1.54 12.63 -26.09
N ALA A 454 -0.43 12.71 -26.82
CA ALA A 454 0.26 13.96 -27.12
C ALA A 454 -0.56 14.95 -27.96
N ASP A 455 -1.57 14.49 -28.70
CA ASP A 455 -2.47 15.34 -29.48
C ASP A 455 -3.38 16.22 -28.60
N TYR A 456 -3.68 15.80 -27.36
CA TYR A 456 -4.61 16.50 -26.46
C TYR A 456 -4.02 16.91 -25.11
N LEU A 457 -2.89 16.33 -24.71
CA LEU A 457 -2.20 16.68 -23.47
C LEU A 457 -1.09 17.69 -23.75
N GLU A 458 -1.14 18.85 -23.10
CA GLU A 458 -0.10 19.87 -23.24
C GLU A 458 1.23 19.43 -22.60
N GLY A 459 2.35 19.80 -23.22
CA GLY A 459 3.69 19.65 -22.64
C GLY A 459 4.33 18.26 -22.77
N VAL A 460 3.77 17.35 -23.59
CA VAL A 460 4.21 15.94 -23.68
C VAL A 460 4.54 15.47 -25.10
N ASP A 461 5.01 16.38 -25.96
CA ASP A 461 5.41 16.02 -27.34
C ASP A 461 6.49 14.93 -27.37
N ASP A 462 7.32 14.84 -26.32
CA ASP A 462 8.37 13.84 -26.14
C ASP A 462 7.82 12.41 -25.92
N LEU A 463 6.53 12.24 -25.62
CA LEU A 463 5.89 10.93 -25.62
C LEU A 463 5.96 10.26 -27.00
N ARG A 464 5.95 11.04 -28.08
CA ARG A 464 6.02 10.49 -29.45
C ARG A 464 7.35 9.76 -29.72
N ASP A 465 8.39 10.09 -28.96
CA ASP A 465 9.70 9.44 -29.04
C ASP A 465 9.78 8.13 -28.25
N SER A 466 8.65 7.64 -27.71
CA SER A 466 8.62 6.35 -27.02
C SER A 466 9.08 5.22 -27.93
N ILE A 467 10.00 4.39 -27.41
CA ILE A 467 10.62 3.30 -28.19
C ILE A 467 9.96 1.92 -27.97
N SER A 468 9.10 1.80 -26.95
CA SER A 468 8.39 0.57 -26.59
C SER A 468 7.14 0.86 -25.76
N LEU A 469 6.29 -0.15 -25.54
CA LEU A 469 5.14 -0.02 -24.61
C LEU A 469 5.62 0.19 -23.17
N ASP A 470 6.72 -0.45 -22.78
CA ASP A 470 7.32 -0.34 -21.45
C ASP A 470 7.89 1.07 -21.18
N ASP A 471 8.45 1.75 -22.19
CA ASP A 471 8.88 3.16 -22.13
C ASP A 471 7.69 4.11 -22.10
N LEU A 472 6.66 3.86 -22.92
CA LEU A 472 5.43 4.64 -22.90
C LEU A 472 4.73 4.58 -21.52
N GLU A 473 4.62 3.38 -20.94
CA GLU A 473 4.02 3.18 -19.62
C GLU A 473 4.78 3.97 -18.54
N GLN A 474 6.12 3.94 -18.57
CA GLN A 474 6.97 4.69 -17.65
C GLN A 474 6.73 6.20 -17.74
N ARG A 475 6.71 6.74 -18.95
CA ARG A 475 6.49 8.17 -19.17
C ARG A 475 5.09 8.59 -18.73
N LEU A 476 4.06 7.80 -19.07
CA LEU A 476 2.69 8.04 -18.63
C LEU A 476 2.54 7.95 -17.10
N GLN A 477 3.21 7.00 -16.45
CA GLN A 477 3.23 6.89 -14.98
C GLN A 477 3.84 8.16 -14.35
N ARG A 478 4.96 8.65 -14.90
CA ARG A 478 5.59 9.90 -14.45
C ARG A 478 4.67 11.11 -14.63
N ILE A 479 4.00 11.22 -15.77
CA ILE A 479 3.01 12.27 -16.02
C ILE A 479 1.82 12.15 -15.06
N ALA A 480 1.33 10.94 -14.78
CA ALA A 480 0.25 10.72 -13.81
C ALA A 480 0.63 11.27 -12.43
N VAL A 481 1.85 11.01 -11.98
CA VAL A 481 2.43 11.55 -10.73
C VAL A 481 2.46 13.08 -10.76
N LEU A 482 2.94 13.71 -11.84
CA LEU A 482 3.01 15.18 -11.98
C LEU A 482 1.63 15.86 -12.02
N THR A 483 0.64 15.24 -12.66
CA THR A 483 -0.73 15.79 -12.66
C THR A 483 -1.40 15.73 -11.28
N VAL A 484 -0.96 14.81 -10.41
CA VAL A 484 -1.43 14.70 -9.03
C VAL A 484 -0.87 15.82 -8.14
N SER A 485 0.37 16.24 -8.34
CA SER A 485 1.02 17.31 -7.58
C SER A 485 0.56 18.73 -7.94
N GLY A 486 -0.37 18.86 -8.89
CA GLY A 486 -0.95 20.15 -9.29
C GLY A 486 -0.10 20.92 -10.30
N ASP A 487 0.76 20.24 -11.06
CA ASP A 487 1.53 20.85 -12.14
C ASP A 487 0.60 21.36 -13.26
N GLU A 488 0.62 22.67 -13.50
CA GLU A 488 -0.18 23.31 -14.55
C GLU A 488 0.37 23.07 -15.96
N LYS A 489 1.56 22.47 -16.10
CA LYS A 489 2.17 22.19 -17.41
C LYS A 489 1.39 21.17 -18.23
N HIS A 490 0.68 20.27 -17.56
CA HIS A 490 -0.06 19.18 -18.18
C HIS A 490 -1.54 19.46 -18.06
N LEU A 491 -2.20 19.81 -19.16
CA LEU A 491 -3.62 20.12 -19.19
C LEU A 491 -4.28 19.61 -20.47
N VAL A 492 -5.50 19.10 -20.33
CA VAL A 492 -6.41 18.80 -21.43
C VAL A 492 -7.49 19.89 -21.47
N LYS A 493 -7.57 20.61 -22.60
CA LYS A 493 -8.52 21.73 -22.79
C LYS A 493 -9.76 21.37 -23.62
N GLN A 494 -9.67 20.29 -24.38
CA GLN A 494 -10.72 19.84 -25.29
C GLN A 494 -11.84 19.10 -24.55
N ALA A 495 -13.00 18.97 -25.19
CA ALA A 495 -14.16 18.33 -24.60
C ALA A 495 -13.91 16.82 -24.38
N PRO A 496 -14.35 16.23 -23.25
CA PRO A 496 -14.16 14.80 -22.99
C PRO A 496 -14.63 13.88 -24.12
N ALA A 497 -15.74 14.23 -24.76
CA ALA A 497 -16.28 13.46 -25.88
C ALA A 497 -15.30 13.35 -27.06
N GLU A 498 -14.49 14.37 -27.33
CA GLU A 498 -13.50 14.34 -28.41
C GLU A 498 -12.27 13.53 -27.99
N VAL A 499 -11.73 13.85 -26.81
CA VAL A 499 -10.49 13.29 -26.27
C VAL A 499 -10.59 11.78 -26.05
N PHE A 500 -11.65 11.31 -25.39
CA PHE A 500 -11.85 9.89 -25.09
C PHE A 500 -12.28 9.09 -26.33
N ASN A 501 -12.93 9.70 -27.32
CA ASN A 501 -13.18 9.02 -28.60
C ASN A 501 -11.87 8.80 -29.37
N HIS A 502 -10.98 9.79 -29.40
CA HIS A 502 -9.68 9.66 -30.06
C HIS A 502 -8.82 8.56 -29.43
N LEU A 503 -8.75 8.55 -28.09
CA LEU A 503 -8.02 7.51 -27.36
C LEU A 503 -8.60 6.12 -27.62
N ALA A 504 -9.94 5.97 -27.60
CA ALA A 504 -10.60 4.71 -27.89
C ALA A 504 -10.34 4.22 -29.32
N SER A 505 -10.43 5.11 -30.31
CA SER A 505 -10.14 4.77 -31.72
C SER A 505 -8.70 4.30 -31.88
N SER A 506 -7.75 5.04 -31.30
CA SER A 506 -6.32 4.71 -31.38
C SER A 506 -6.01 3.38 -30.70
N LEU A 507 -6.64 3.06 -29.57
CA LEU A 507 -6.48 1.77 -28.88
C LEU A 507 -7.00 0.60 -29.72
N ARG A 508 -8.13 0.75 -30.42
CA ARG A 508 -8.67 -0.29 -31.31
C ARG A 508 -7.73 -0.62 -32.47
N GLU A 509 -6.97 0.35 -32.94
CA GLU A 509 -5.96 0.15 -34.01
C GLU A 509 -4.65 -0.48 -33.50
N CYS A 510 -4.44 -0.56 -32.18
CA CYS A 510 -3.24 -1.15 -31.61
C CYS A 510 -3.29 -2.69 -31.57
N SER A 511 -4.44 -3.31 -31.82
CA SER A 511 -4.59 -4.78 -31.85
C SER A 511 -5.81 -5.20 -32.66
N GLU A 512 -5.66 -6.22 -33.52
CA GLU A 512 -6.79 -6.83 -34.24
C GLU A 512 -7.84 -7.44 -33.29
N VAL A 513 -7.44 -7.82 -32.08
CA VAL A 513 -8.35 -8.34 -31.05
C VAL A 513 -9.35 -7.26 -30.60
N PHE A 514 -8.93 -5.99 -30.62
CA PHE A 514 -9.72 -4.86 -30.16
C PHE A 514 -10.51 -4.16 -31.28
N GLU A 515 -10.25 -4.50 -32.54
CA GLU A 515 -10.79 -3.77 -33.70
C GLU A 515 -12.31 -3.61 -33.65
N SER A 516 -13.06 -4.64 -33.24
CA SER A 516 -14.54 -4.59 -33.15
C SER A 516 -15.09 -4.28 -31.75
N ALA A 517 -14.22 -4.04 -30.78
CA ALA A 517 -14.62 -3.86 -29.39
C ALA A 517 -15.07 -2.42 -29.08
N SER A 518 -16.05 -2.30 -28.18
CA SER A 518 -16.38 -1.03 -27.52
C SER A 518 -15.43 -0.80 -26.34
N ILE A 519 -14.80 0.37 -26.26
CA ILE A 519 -13.91 0.71 -25.13
C ILE A 519 -14.74 1.23 -23.95
N PHE A 520 -14.71 0.54 -22.82
CA PHE A 520 -15.38 0.96 -21.60
C PHE A 520 -14.41 1.62 -20.63
N TYR A 521 -14.63 2.91 -20.36
CA TYR A 521 -13.93 3.64 -19.31
C TYR A 521 -14.65 3.38 -17.98
N LEU A 522 -14.07 2.51 -17.17
CA LEU A 522 -14.64 2.07 -15.90
C LEU A 522 -14.12 3.01 -14.79
N LEU A 523 -15.02 3.71 -14.10
CA LEU A 523 -14.67 4.62 -13.01
C LEU A 523 -15.38 4.23 -11.72
N ASP A 524 -14.62 3.78 -10.74
CA ASP A 524 -15.15 3.24 -9.48
C ASP A 524 -15.29 4.29 -8.38
N ASP A 525 -16.32 4.16 -7.55
CA ASP A 525 -16.61 4.88 -6.31
C ASP A 525 -16.70 6.40 -6.46
N VAL A 526 -17.52 6.85 -7.41
CA VAL A 526 -17.87 8.28 -7.55
C VAL A 526 -18.96 8.62 -6.55
N SER A 527 -18.59 8.92 -5.31
CA SER A 527 -19.51 9.20 -4.21
C SER A 527 -19.25 10.53 -3.49
N THR A 528 -20.30 11.04 -2.83
CA THR A 528 -20.32 12.29 -2.03
C THR A 528 -19.41 12.24 -0.81
N ARG A 529 -18.94 11.04 -0.43
CA ARG A 529 -17.99 10.81 0.66
C ARG A 529 -16.61 11.41 0.39
N TYR A 530 -16.18 11.39 -0.88
CA TYR A 530 -14.83 11.79 -1.27
C TYR A 530 -14.80 13.06 -2.11
N LEU A 531 -15.90 13.36 -2.79
CA LEU A 531 -16.05 14.51 -3.67
C LEU A 531 -17.22 15.38 -3.21
N GLU A 532 -17.06 16.70 -3.26
CA GLU A 532 -18.18 17.61 -2.95
C GLU A 532 -19.27 17.48 -4.03
N LEU A 533 -20.52 17.61 -3.60
CA LEU A 533 -21.73 17.43 -4.42
C LEU A 533 -21.68 18.15 -5.78
N ASP A 534 -21.45 19.46 -5.77
CA ASP A 534 -21.43 20.29 -6.99
C ASP A 534 -20.34 19.86 -7.99
N LYS A 535 -19.25 19.28 -7.47
CA LYS A 535 -18.12 18.81 -8.27
C LYS A 535 -18.43 17.47 -8.93
N ILE A 536 -19.19 16.60 -8.25
CA ILE A 536 -19.65 15.33 -8.82
C ILE A 536 -20.61 15.58 -9.99
N GLU A 537 -21.59 16.47 -9.82
CA GLU A 537 -22.54 16.82 -10.88
C GLU A 537 -21.80 17.31 -12.13
N ALA A 538 -20.85 18.24 -11.96
CA ALA A 538 -20.06 18.80 -13.05
C ALA A 538 -19.21 17.75 -13.77
N LEU A 539 -18.58 16.83 -13.02
CA LEU A 539 -17.73 15.78 -13.58
C LEU A 539 -18.56 14.73 -14.32
N LEU A 540 -19.58 14.15 -13.67
CA LEU A 540 -20.42 13.13 -14.28
C LEU A 540 -21.12 13.67 -15.53
N SER A 541 -21.67 14.88 -15.48
CA SER A 541 -22.33 15.50 -16.65
C SER A 541 -21.37 15.67 -17.84
N ALA A 542 -20.06 15.84 -17.61
CA ALA A 542 -19.07 15.97 -18.67
C ALA A 542 -18.68 14.62 -19.31
N LEU A 543 -18.81 13.52 -18.57
CA LEU A 543 -18.42 12.17 -19.02
C LEU A 543 -19.59 11.36 -19.61
N LEU A 544 -20.83 11.79 -19.41
CA LEU A 544 -22.05 11.12 -19.90
C LEU A 544 -22.37 11.42 -21.38
N PHE A 545 -21.36 11.41 -22.26
CA PHE A 545 -21.55 11.56 -23.69
C PHE A 545 -21.84 10.23 -24.39
N GLN A 546 -22.56 10.27 -25.51
CA GLN A 546 -22.86 9.10 -26.33
C GLN A 546 -21.78 8.92 -27.39
N SER A 547 -21.31 7.68 -27.57
CA SER A 547 -20.35 7.32 -28.60
C SER A 547 -20.62 5.90 -29.13
N PRO A 548 -20.40 5.65 -30.43
CA PRO A 548 -20.51 4.31 -31.01
C PRO A 548 -19.34 3.39 -30.66
N ILE A 549 -18.21 3.92 -30.18
CA ILE A 549 -16.97 3.16 -29.98
C ILE A 549 -16.49 3.12 -28.53
N CYS A 550 -17.00 4.01 -27.68
CA CYS A 550 -16.66 4.00 -26.26
C CYS A 550 -17.82 4.43 -25.37
N ALA A 551 -17.73 4.11 -24.08
CA ALA A 551 -18.69 4.55 -23.07
C ALA A 551 -18.06 4.57 -21.69
N PHE A 552 -18.59 5.41 -20.80
CA PHE A 552 -18.23 5.37 -19.40
C PHE A 552 -19.19 4.50 -18.58
N LYS A 553 -18.62 3.74 -17.64
CA LYS A 553 -19.35 2.92 -16.67
C LYS A 553 -18.91 3.35 -15.27
N PHE A 554 -19.83 3.82 -14.46
CA PHE A 554 -19.54 4.36 -13.13
C PHE A 554 -20.18 3.53 -12.03
N THR A 555 -19.53 3.39 -10.88
CA THR A 555 -20.21 2.97 -9.65
C THR A 555 -20.44 4.17 -8.74
N SER A 556 -21.60 4.22 -8.12
CA SER A 556 -22.02 5.33 -7.26
C SER A 556 -23.06 4.88 -6.24
N GLU A 557 -23.33 5.70 -5.23
CA GLU A 557 -24.47 5.53 -4.33
C GLU A 557 -25.73 6.16 -4.97
N TRP A 558 -26.93 5.66 -4.61
CA TRP A 558 -28.21 6.07 -5.24
C TRP A 558 -28.49 7.58 -5.09
N GLN A 559 -28.23 8.16 -3.91
CA GLN A 559 -28.40 9.59 -3.68
C GLN A 559 -27.61 10.50 -4.63
N THR A 560 -26.52 10.00 -5.22
CA THR A 560 -25.71 10.76 -6.18
C THR A 560 -26.44 10.93 -7.52
N ILE A 561 -27.36 10.03 -7.87
CA ILE A 561 -28.19 10.14 -9.08
C ILE A 561 -29.32 11.17 -8.89
N GLU A 562 -29.83 11.32 -7.67
CA GLU A 562 -30.86 12.32 -7.34
C GLU A 562 -30.35 13.78 -7.45
N LEU A 563 -29.05 13.99 -7.70
CA LEU A 563 -28.40 15.31 -7.80
C LEU A 563 -28.81 16.13 -9.04
N GLY A 564 -29.76 15.67 -9.85
CA GLY A 564 -30.23 16.43 -11.01
C GLY A 564 -29.19 16.53 -12.13
N LEU A 565 -28.54 15.40 -12.45
CA LEU A 565 -27.54 15.30 -13.52
C LEU A 565 -28.03 15.96 -14.83
N ARG A 566 -27.12 16.66 -15.53
CA ARG A 566 -27.45 17.40 -16.77
C ARG A 566 -26.80 16.76 -17.99
N SER A 567 -27.42 16.94 -19.14
CA SER A 567 -26.87 16.50 -20.43
C SER A 567 -25.48 17.12 -20.66
N PRO A 568 -24.59 16.47 -21.43
CA PRO A 568 -23.32 17.07 -21.84
C PRO A 568 -23.58 18.46 -22.46
N GLY A 569 -23.03 19.52 -21.86
CA GLY A 569 -23.32 20.92 -22.18
C GLY A 569 -24.25 21.67 -21.22
N ARG A 570 -24.77 21.01 -20.16
CA ARG A 570 -25.53 21.60 -19.02
C ARG A 570 -26.89 22.25 -19.35
N ASN A 571 -27.46 21.95 -20.52
CA ASN A 571 -28.67 22.62 -21.02
C ASN A 571 -29.99 21.99 -20.54
N HIS A 572 -30.03 20.66 -20.33
CA HIS A 572 -31.25 19.95 -19.91
C HIS A 572 -30.96 18.85 -18.88
N PRO A 573 -31.92 18.48 -18.00
CA PRO A 573 -31.79 17.30 -17.14
C PRO A 573 -31.64 16.01 -17.96
N ILE A 574 -30.82 15.07 -17.49
CA ILE A 574 -30.64 13.75 -18.09
C ILE A 574 -31.95 12.96 -18.00
N ARG A 575 -32.31 12.26 -19.09
CA ARG A 575 -33.39 11.28 -19.08
C ARG A 575 -32.83 9.87 -18.96
N ILE A 576 -33.23 9.18 -17.88
CA ILE A 576 -32.96 7.75 -17.69
C ILE A 576 -33.56 6.96 -18.87
N ASP A 577 -32.88 5.91 -19.30
CA ASP A 577 -33.16 5.02 -20.45
C ASP A 577 -32.98 5.63 -21.85
N ARG A 578 -32.89 6.97 -21.96
CA ARG A 578 -32.53 7.66 -23.20
C ARG A 578 -31.07 8.06 -23.23
N ASP A 579 -30.64 8.81 -22.22
CA ASP A 579 -29.31 9.43 -22.18
C ASP A 579 -28.32 8.62 -21.33
N LEU A 580 -28.84 7.86 -20.35
CA LEU A 580 -28.08 7.06 -19.40
C LEU A 580 -28.91 5.84 -18.96
N ARG A 581 -28.25 4.71 -18.72
CA ARG A 581 -28.87 3.55 -18.04
C ARG A 581 -28.45 3.48 -16.58
N VAL A 582 -29.37 3.07 -15.71
CA VAL A 582 -29.10 2.85 -14.29
C VAL A 582 -29.33 1.38 -13.97
N PHE A 583 -28.36 0.74 -13.34
CA PHE A 583 -28.48 -0.63 -12.84
C PHE A 583 -28.30 -0.63 -11.32
N ASP A 584 -29.37 -0.91 -10.57
CA ASP A 584 -29.31 -0.98 -9.11
C ASP A 584 -28.94 -2.39 -8.63
N LEU A 585 -27.64 -2.60 -8.43
CA LEU A 585 -27.12 -3.83 -7.86
C LEU A 585 -27.57 -4.04 -6.42
N GLY A 586 -27.73 -2.95 -5.64
CA GLY A 586 -28.16 -3.03 -4.24
C GLY A 586 -29.57 -3.63 -4.12
N GLU A 587 -30.50 -3.15 -4.94
CA GLU A 587 -31.86 -3.67 -5.02
C GLU A 587 -31.88 -5.14 -5.48
N ASP A 588 -31.11 -5.49 -6.51
CA ASP A 588 -31.06 -6.86 -7.04
C ASP A 588 -30.48 -7.86 -6.03
N VAL A 589 -29.42 -7.48 -5.30
CA VAL A 589 -28.85 -8.29 -4.21
C VAL A 589 -29.88 -8.46 -3.09
N PHE A 590 -30.55 -7.37 -2.69
CA PHE A 590 -31.60 -7.42 -1.67
C PHE A 590 -32.74 -8.36 -2.08
N LYS A 591 -33.27 -8.24 -3.32
CA LYS A 591 -34.30 -9.14 -3.87
C LYS A 591 -33.84 -10.59 -3.89
N THR A 592 -32.58 -10.85 -4.21
CA THR A 592 -32.01 -12.21 -4.23
C THR A 592 -31.95 -12.81 -2.82
N ILE A 593 -31.56 -12.01 -1.83
CA ILE A 593 -31.49 -12.43 -0.43
C ILE A 593 -32.88 -12.66 0.16
N SER A 594 -33.81 -11.74 -0.10
CA SER A 594 -35.20 -11.78 0.38
C SER A 594 -36.11 -12.69 -0.45
N ALA A 595 -35.58 -13.36 -1.49
CA ALA A 595 -36.36 -14.26 -2.33
C ALA A 595 -36.92 -15.44 -1.51
N PRO A 596 -38.17 -15.85 -1.73
CA PRO A 596 -38.75 -16.99 -1.04
C PRO A 596 -38.00 -18.28 -1.38
N GLY A 597 -37.90 -19.19 -0.40
CA GLY A 597 -37.22 -20.48 -0.54
C GLY A 597 -35.74 -20.46 -0.12
N SER A 598 -34.89 -21.19 -0.84
CA SER A 598 -33.46 -21.36 -0.51
C SER A 598 -32.53 -20.40 -1.27
N ALA A 599 -33.03 -19.63 -2.24
CA ALA A 599 -32.21 -18.85 -3.17
C ALA A 599 -31.22 -17.90 -2.46
N GLY A 600 -31.67 -17.16 -1.45
CA GLY A 600 -30.78 -16.29 -0.66
C GLY A 600 -29.70 -17.07 0.11
N LYS A 601 -30.07 -18.21 0.68
CA LYS A 601 -29.12 -19.10 1.39
C LYS A 601 -28.11 -19.72 0.43
N ASP A 602 -28.56 -20.11 -0.76
CA ASP A 602 -27.72 -20.69 -1.81
C ASP A 602 -26.71 -19.64 -2.33
N PHE A 603 -27.16 -18.40 -2.51
CA PHE A 603 -26.32 -17.27 -2.89
C PHE A 603 -25.23 -16.99 -1.85
N ILE A 604 -25.58 -16.84 -0.57
CA ILE A 604 -24.61 -16.60 0.50
C ILE A 604 -23.66 -17.79 0.68
N ALA A 605 -24.17 -19.03 0.66
CA ALA A 605 -23.34 -20.22 0.77
C ALA A 605 -22.31 -20.32 -0.37
N ARG A 606 -22.69 -19.92 -1.60
CA ARG A 606 -21.78 -19.92 -2.75
C ARG A 606 -20.65 -18.91 -2.58
N ILE A 607 -20.95 -17.71 -2.08
CA ILE A 607 -19.94 -16.67 -1.78
C ILE A 607 -18.94 -17.21 -0.76
N LEU A 608 -19.42 -17.79 0.34
CA LEU A 608 -18.56 -18.36 1.39
C LEU A 608 -17.73 -19.54 0.86
N GLN A 609 -18.30 -20.38 -0.01
CA GLN A 609 -17.61 -21.54 -0.58
C GLN A 609 -16.45 -21.14 -1.50
N LEU A 610 -16.64 -20.15 -2.40
CA LEU A 610 -15.55 -19.69 -3.27
C LEU A 610 -14.34 -19.18 -2.48
N ARG A 611 -14.59 -18.56 -1.32
CA ARG A 611 -13.54 -18.09 -0.40
C ARG A 611 -12.91 -19.24 0.37
N ALA A 612 -13.70 -20.22 0.81
CA ALA A 612 -13.22 -21.42 1.47
C ALA A 612 -12.24 -22.21 0.60
N ASP A 613 -12.49 -22.28 -0.71
CA ASP A 613 -11.63 -22.98 -1.69
C ASP A 613 -10.24 -22.33 -1.85
N LEU A 614 -10.12 -21.04 -1.50
CA LEU A 614 -8.90 -20.23 -1.61
C LEU A 614 -8.20 -19.99 -0.26
N HIS A 615 -8.78 -20.44 0.86
CA HIS A 615 -8.26 -20.23 2.21
C HIS A 615 -7.74 -21.55 2.79
N ALA A 616 -6.41 -21.68 2.88
CA ALA A 616 -5.75 -22.94 3.26
C ALA A 616 -6.10 -23.46 4.67
N GLN A 617 -6.43 -22.56 5.60
CA GLN A 617 -6.77 -22.91 6.99
C GLN A 617 -8.27 -23.21 7.19
N HIS A 618 -9.11 -23.04 6.16
CA HIS A 618 -10.52 -23.38 6.25
C HIS A 618 -10.68 -24.89 6.55
N PRO A 619 -11.66 -25.31 7.40
CA PRO A 619 -11.94 -26.72 7.64
C PRO A 619 -12.04 -27.49 6.31
N ARG A 620 -11.08 -28.41 6.10
CA ARG A 620 -10.85 -29.04 4.78
C ARG A 620 -12.15 -29.62 4.21
N GLN A 621 -12.53 -29.17 3.02
CA GLN A 621 -13.63 -29.71 2.20
C GLN A 621 -15.01 -29.72 2.86
N ARG A 622 -15.31 -28.81 3.80
CA ARG A 622 -16.63 -28.71 4.42
C ARG A 622 -17.42 -27.51 3.91
N ASP A 623 -18.67 -27.78 3.54
CA ASP A 623 -19.63 -26.76 3.11
C ASP A 623 -19.99 -25.83 4.29
N PRO A 624 -20.02 -24.49 4.11
CA PRO A 624 -20.47 -23.52 5.10
C PRO A 624 -21.80 -23.86 5.78
N ARG A 625 -22.73 -24.54 5.08
CA ARG A 625 -24.01 -25.04 5.63
C ARG A 625 -23.81 -26.03 6.77
N VAL A 626 -22.82 -26.90 6.66
CA VAL A 626 -22.50 -27.91 7.69
C VAL A 626 -21.82 -27.24 8.89
N ILE A 627 -21.00 -26.22 8.64
CA ILE A 627 -20.25 -25.53 9.68
C ILE A 627 -21.17 -24.74 10.61
N LEU A 628 -22.15 -24.01 10.06
CA LEU A 628 -23.07 -23.19 10.85
C LEU A 628 -24.31 -23.95 11.33
N GLY A 629 -24.74 -24.98 10.59
CA GLY A 629 -26.08 -25.52 10.73
C GLY A 629 -27.14 -24.52 10.24
N ASP A 630 -28.42 -24.80 10.51
CA ASP A 630 -29.51 -23.90 10.13
C ASP A 630 -30.69 -24.00 11.12
N VAL A 631 -31.36 -22.86 11.35
CA VAL A 631 -32.54 -22.75 12.22
C VAL A 631 -33.55 -21.80 11.57
N PRO A 632 -34.87 -22.13 11.53
CA PRO A 632 -35.87 -21.24 10.99
C PRO A 632 -35.96 -19.89 11.74
N LEU A 633 -36.08 -18.78 11.02
CA LEU A 633 -36.20 -17.45 11.61
C LEU A 633 -37.40 -17.30 12.55
N GLU A 634 -38.48 -18.05 12.30
CA GLU A 634 -39.65 -18.08 13.19
C GLU A 634 -39.29 -18.65 14.56
N GLN A 635 -38.43 -19.67 14.62
CA GLN A 635 -37.96 -20.24 15.87
C GLN A 635 -37.11 -19.21 16.63
N VAL A 636 -36.21 -18.50 15.94
CA VAL A 636 -35.41 -17.42 16.51
C VAL A 636 -36.30 -16.33 17.11
N ALA A 637 -37.32 -15.88 16.38
CA ALA A 637 -38.27 -14.87 16.86
C ALA A 637 -39.09 -15.35 18.09
N ARG A 638 -39.47 -16.64 18.12
CA ARG A 638 -40.14 -17.25 19.28
C ARG A 638 -39.24 -17.27 20.50
N GLU A 639 -37.99 -17.73 20.36
CA GLU A 639 -37.00 -17.80 21.43
C GLU A 639 -36.70 -16.42 22.01
N ILE A 640 -36.59 -15.38 21.16
CA ILE A 640 -36.50 -13.98 21.60
C ILE A 640 -37.71 -13.60 22.45
N ALA A 641 -38.91 -13.78 21.92
CA ALA A 641 -40.14 -13.28 22.54
C ALA A 641 -40.51 -14.03 23.84
N SER A 642 -40.13 -15.30 23.97
CA SER A 642 -40.40 -16.13 25.14
C SER A 642 -39.38 -15.96 26.28
N SER A 643 -38.21 -15.40 26.01
CA SER A 643 -37.11 -15.30 26.98
C SER A 643 -37.31 -14.13 27.96
N SER A 644 -37.06 -14.36 29.26
CA SER A 644 -37.01 -13.29 30.28
C SER A 644 -35.67 -12.54 30.23
N GLU A 645 -35.64 -11.30 30.72
CA GLU A 645 -34.39 -10.54 30.92
C GLU A 645 -33.46 -11.34 31.84
N GLY A 646 -32.31 -11.80 31.32
CA GLY A 646 -31.31 -12.60 32.05
C GLY A 646 -31.32 -14.12 31.76
N ALA A 647 -32.21 -14.66 30.93
CA ALA A 647 -32.23 -16.10 30.65
C ALA A 647 -31.04 -16.56 29.78
N GLY A 648 -30.40 -17.68 30.14
CA GLY A 648 -29.34 -18.30 29.33
C GLY A 648 -29.74 -18.65 27.89
N GLN A 649 -31.05 -18.75 27.62
CA GLN A 649 -31.60 -18.88 26.27
C GLN A 649 -31.28 -17.67 25.38
N LYS A 650 -31.23 -16.44 25.92
CA LYS A 650 -30.84 -15.24 25.15
C LYS A 650 -29.41 -15.30 24.61
N LYS A 651 -28.53 -16.08 25.26
CA LYS A 651 -27.13 -16.26 24.86
C LYS A 651 -26.96 -17.20 23.65
N ARG A 652 -28.03 -17.79 23.11
CA ARG A 652 -27.97 -18.82 22.05
C ARG A 652 -28.91 -18.55 20.86
N VAL A 653 -29.51 -17.36 20.82
CA VAL A 653 -30.65 -17.07 19.94
C VAL A 653 -30.24 -17.00 18.47
N TYR A 654 -29.15 -16.31 18.15
CA TYR A 654 -28.76 -16.05 16.77
C TYR A 654 -27.79 -17.12 16.27
N ARG A 655 -28.26 -18.00 15.38
CA ARG A 655 -27.49 -19.16 14.90
C ARG A 655 -27.93 -19.66 13.52
N GLY A 656 -27.00 -20.26 12.80
CA GLY A 656 -27.24 -20.92 11.52
C GLY A 656 -27.26 -20.00 10.30
N LEU A 657 -27.26 -20.61 9.12
CA LEU A 657 -27.15 -19.91 7.83
C LEU A 657 -28.33 -18.97 7.54
N SER A 658 -29.56 -19.31 7.97
CA SER A 658 -30.73 -18.44 7.80
C SER A 658 -30.56 -17.12 8.57
N CYS A 659 -30.02 -17.15 9.80
CA CYS A 659 -29.71 -15.93 10.55
C CYS A 659 -28.67 -15.08 9.83
N LEU A 660 -27.56 -15.71 9.40
CA LEU A 660 -26.49 -15.04 8.67
C LEU A 660 -27.00 -14.37 7.38
N THR A 661 -27.83 -15.08 6.63
CA THR A 661 -28.46 -14.59 5.39
C THR A 661 -29.38 -13.41 5.67
N SER A 662 -30.20 -13.47 6.72
CA SER A 662 -31.23 -12.46 7.00
C SER A 662 -30.66 -11.16 7.58
N VAL A 663 -29.49 -11.22 8.22
CA VAL A 663 -28.75 -10.03 8.67
C VAL A 663 -28.13 -9.28 7.48
N CYS A 664 -27.89 -9.97 6.36
CA CYS A 664 -27.46 -9.35 5.12
C CYS A 664 -28.61 -8.57 4.49
N VAL A 665 -28.61 -7.25 4.65
CA VAL A 665 -29.54 -6.34 3.95
C VAL A 665 -28.86 -5.77 2.70
N GLY A 666 -27.94 -6.53 2.09
CA GLY A 666 -27.18 -6.15 0.88
C GLY A 666 -25.71 -5.81 1.10
N ASP A 667 -25.21 -5.76 2.34
CA ASP A 667 -23.75 -5.69 2.63
C ASP A 667 -23.19 -7.10 2.85
N ILE A 668 -22.56 -7.64 1.80
CA ILE A 668 -21.93 -8.97 1.81
C ILE A 668 -20.67 -8.99 2.69
N GLY A 669 -20.02 -7.83 2.88
CA GLY A 669 -18.82 -7.71 3.69
C GLY A 669 -19.06 -8.06 5.15
N ASP A 670 -20.21 -7.62 5.70
CA ASP A 670 -20.63 -7.97 7.07
C ASP A 670 -20.81 -9.48 7.26
N VAL A 671 -21.36 -10.16 6.25
CA VAL A 671 -21.55 -11.62 6.26
C VAL A 671 -20.23 -12.36 6.31
N ILE A 672 -19.26 -11.96 5.48
CA ILE A 672 -17.93 -12.57 5.41
C ILE A 672 -17.21 -12.40 6.75
N LYS A 673 -17.25 -11.19 7.34
CA LYS A 673 -16.63 -10.90 8.64
C LYS A 673 -17.23 -11.71 9.77
N LEU A 674 -18.57 -11.78 9.80
CA LEU A 674 -19.26 -12.54 10.84
C LEU A 674 -18.93 -14.03 10.76
N TYR A 675 -18.88 -14.57 9.54
CA TYR A 675 -18.50 -15.95 9.31
C TYR A 675 -17.04 -16.25 9.73
N GLU A 676 -16.10 -15.37 9.40
CA GLU A 676 -14.70 -15.50 9.82
C GLU A 676 -14.58 -15.50 11.35
N GLU A 677 -15.28 -14.60 12.06
CA GLU A 677 -15.23 -14.54 13.52
C GLU A 677 -15.81 -15.81 14.16
N ILE A 678 -16.90 -16.35 13.59
CA ILE A 678 -17.47 -17.64 14.01
C ILE A 678 -16.45 -18.77 13.80
N LEU A 679 -15.78 -18.83 12.64
CA LEU A 679 -14.74 -19.82 12.36
C LEU A 679 -13.58 -19.71 13.34
N ARG A 680 -13.09 -18.50 13.60
CA ARG A 680 -11.94 -18.24 14.49
C ARG A 680 -12.20 -18.72 15.91
N ARG A 681 -13.40 -18.47 16.46
CA ARG A 681 -13.78 -18.98 17.79
C ARG A 681 -14.11 -20.47 17.79
N GLY A 682 -14.67 -20.96 16.68
CA GLY A 682 -15.01 -22.37 16.47
C GLY A 682 -13.82 -23.26 16.11
N SER A 683 -12.62 -22.71 15.88
CA SER A 683 -11.44 -23.43 15.37
C SER A 683 -10.98 -24.58 16.28
N ASN A 684 -11.31 -24.51 17.58
CA ASN A 684 -11.01 -25.55 18.57
C ASN A 684 -12.10 -26.65 18.65
N ALA A 685 -13.18 -26.56 17.86
CA ALA A 685 -14.27 -27.52 17.90
C ALA A 685 -13.98 -28.75 17.01
N ASN A 686 -13.92 -29.93 17.64
CA ASN A 686 -13.84 -31.22 16.92
C ASN A 686 -15.19 -31.68 16.34
N ALA A 687 -16.26 -30.91 16.57
CA ALA A 687 -17.62 -31.23 16.15
C ALA A 687 -18.27 -30.02 15.48
N TYR A 688 -19.02 -30.28 14.40
CA TYR A 688 -19.82 -29.29 13.68
C TYR A 688 -21.30 -29.70 13.76
N PRO A 689 -22.25 -28.75 13.77
CA PRO A 689 -22.05 -27.30 13.64
C PRO A 689 -21.37 -26.66 14.87
N ILE A 690 -20.79 -25.48 14.68
CA ILE A 690 -20.20 -24.68 15.78
C ILE A 690 -21.30 -24.37 16.81
N GLU A 691 -20.97 -24.40 18.11
CA GLU A 691 -21.93 -24.25 19.20
C GLU A 691 -22.80 -22.98 19.05
N ASP A 692 -24.11 -23.14 19.23
CA ASP A 692 -25.14 -22.10 19.18
C ASP A 692 -24.79 -20.85 20.00
N GLN A 693 -24.17 -21.04 21.16
CA GLN A 693 -23.74 -19.96 22.04
C GLN A 693 -22.63 -19.12 21.40
N THR A 694 -21.58 -19.78 20.90
CA THR A 694 -20.46 -19.13 20.21
C THR A 694 -20.93 -18.33 19.01
N GLN A 695 -21.87 -18.89 18.22
CA GLN A 695 -22.45 -18.16 17.09
C GLN A 695 -23.19 -16.91 17.57
N SER A 696 -24.08 -17.03 18.55
CA SER A 696 -24.90 -15.92 19.04
C SER A 696 -24.08 -14.79 19.68
N GLU A 697 -22.99 -15.13 20.38
CA GLU A 697 -22.04 -14.16 20.94
C GLU A 697 -21.37 -13.35 19.81
N CYS A 698 -20.95 -14.00 18.71
CA CYS A 698 -20.36 -13.31 17.56
C CYS A 698 -21.34 -12.30 16.92
N PHE A 699 -22.62 -12.68 16.76
CA PHE A 699 -23.68 -11.79 16.24
C PHE A 699 -23.86 -10.54 17.12
N GLN A 700 -23.95 -10.73 18.44
CA GLN A 700 -24.20 -9.65 19.40
C GLN A 700 -22.99 -8.71 19.54
N GLU A 701 -21.79 -9.24 19.61
CA GLU A 701 -20.57 -8.43 19.69
C GLU A 701 -20.35 -7.60 18.41
N MET A 702 -20.67 -8.16 17.23
CA MET A 702 -20.62 -7.40 15.98
C MET A 702 -21.62 -6.23 15.99
N SER A 703 -22.82 -6.44 16.54
CA SER A 703 -23.83 -5.41 16.72
C SER A 703 -23.36 -4.27 17.62
N ALA A 704 -22.80 -4.59 18.79
CA ALA A 704 -22.29 -3.61 19.75
C ALA A 704 -21.18 -2.75 19.13
N ARG A 705 -20.25 -3.36 18.39
CA ARG A 705 -19.16 -2.66 17.70
C ARG A 705 -19.67 -1.69 16.64
N ARG A 706 -20.63 -2.12 15.82
CA ARG A 706 -21.26 -1.28 14.79
C ARG A 706 -22.00 -0.08 15.39
N LEU A 707 -22.67 -0.26 16.53
CA LEU A 707 -23.34 0.83 17.23
C LEU A 707 -22.35 1.87 17.80
N TYR A 708 -21.21 1.43 18.31
CA TYR A 708 -20.17 2.35 18.77
C TYR A 708 -19.51 3.14 17.62
N ASP A 709 -19.19 2.47 16.51
CA ASP A 709 -18.70 3.15 15.29
C ASP A 709 -19.66 4.26 14.84
N LEU A 710 -20.96 3.98 14.90
CA LEU A 710 -22.01 4.92 14.55
C LEU A 710 -22.06 6.13 15.51
N ASN A 711 -21.90 5.89 16.82
CA ASN A 711 -21.84 6.94 17.85
C ASN A 711 -20.66 7.89 17.61
N ARG A 712 -19.48 7.32 17.33
CA ARG A 712 -18.27 8.10 17.13
C ARG A 712 -18.34 8.97 15.88
N ARG A 713 -18.89 8.44 14.78
CA ARG A 713 -19.13 9.23 13.56
C ARG A 713 -20.17 10.33 13.78
N ALA A 714 -21.07 10.16 14.75
CA ALA A 714 -22.09 11.13 15.07
C ALA A 714 -21.53 12.46 15.65
N THR A 715 -20.25 12.51 16.02
CA THR A 715 -19.55 13.76 16.37
C THR A 715 -19.61 14.81 15.23
N TYR A 716 -19.84 14.38 13.99
CA TYR A 716 -20.01 15.23 12.80
C TYR A 716 -21.44 15.26 12.25
N SER A 717 -22.30 14.30 12.63
CA SER A 717 -23.68 14.13 12.15
C SER A 717 -24.58 13.73 13.33
N ARG A 718 -25.65 14.50 13.61
CA ARG A 718 -26.50 14.34 14.81
C ARG A 718 -26.93 12.88 15.07
N ASN A 719 -26.91 12.47 16.35
CA ASN A 719 -27.44 11.26 17.01
C ASN A 719 -27.87 10.02 16.16
N LEU A 720 -27.04 9.59 15.21
CA LEU A 720 -27.29 8.40 14.35
C LEU A 720 -27.56 7.11 15.16
N LYS A 721 -26.82 6.90 16.25
CA LYS A 721 -27.02 5.78 17.20
C LYS A 721 -28.41 5.76 17.81
N ASN A 722 -28.97 6.92 18.11
CA ASN A 722 -30.26 6.99 18.78
C ASN A 722 -31.38 6.55 17.84
N HIS A 723 -31.31 6.88 16.54
CA HIS A 723 -32.25 6.37 15.55
C HIS A 723 -32.17 4.86 15.37
N ALA A 724 -30.95 4.31 15.30
CA ALA A 724 -30.75 2.86 15.18
C ALA A 724 -31.31 2.10 16.40
N LEU A 725 -30.98 2.56 17.61
CA LEU A 725 -31.48 1.98 18.85
C LEU A 725 -33.00 2.13 19.00
N ALA A 726 -33.55 3.31 18.71
CA ALA A 726 -34.99 3.56 18.79
C ALA A 726 -35.75 2.61 17.85
N PHE A 727 -35.28 2.41 16.61
CA PHE A 727 -35.88 1.47 15.68
C PHE A 727 -35.85 0.04 16.22
N ALA A 728 -34.67 -0.44 16.62
CA ALA A 728 -34.49 -1.82 17.07
C ALA A 728 -35.28 -2.15 18.35
N GLN A 729 -35.26 -1.25 19.33
CA GLN A 729 -36.00 -1.40 20.58
C GLN A 729 -37.52 -1.37 20.34
N THR A 730 -38.00 -0.52 19.42
CA THR A 730 -39.42 -0.51 19.04
C THR A 730 -39.83 -1.83 18.40
N ALA A 731 -39.03 -2.33 17.47
CA ALA A 731 -39.28 -3.60 16.80
C ALA A 731 -39.29 -4.78 17.80
N HIS A 732 -38.35 -4.81 18.75
CA HIS A 732 -38.31 -5.80 19.83
C HIS A 732 -39.56 -5.74 20.73
N ASP A 733 -39.96 -4.54 21.17
CA ASP A 733 -41.15 -4.34 21.99
C ASP A 733 -42.42 -4.88 21.30
N LEU A 734 -42.58 -4.61 20.00
CA LEU A 734 -43.73 -5.06 19.22
C LEU A 734 -43.73 -6.58 19.02
N LEU A 735 -42.55 -7.19 18.84
CA LEU A 735 -42.38 -8.63 18.80
C LEU A 735 -42.84 -9.26 20.13
N VAL A 736 -42.35 -8.77 21.26
CA VAL A 736 -42.71 -9.27 22.61
C VAL A 736 -44.20 -9.05 22.91
N ARG A 737 -44.75 -7.87 22.58
CA ARG A 737 -46.18 -7.56 22.74
C ARG A 737 -47.05 -8.52 21.93
N SER A 738 -46.69 -8.79 20.67
CA SER A 738 -47.44 -9.70 19.80
C SER A 738 -47.47 -11.14 20.34
N TYR A 739 -46.37 -11.61 20.92
CA TYR A 739 -46.30 -12.93 21.56
C TYR A 739 -47.14 -12.98 22.85
N ARG A 740 -47.08 -11.96 23.70
CA ARG A 740 -47.82 -11.91 24.98
C ARG A 740 -49.34 -11.71 24.80
N ASN A 741 -49.77 -11.06 23.72
CA ASN A 741 -51.19 -10.80 23.46
C ASN A 741 -51.90 -11.95 22.76
N ALA A 742 -51.19 -12.80 21.99
CA ALA A 742 -51.80 -13.91 21.28
C ALA A 742 -52.58 -14.92 22.17
N PRO A 743 -52.11 -15.30 23.38
CA PRO A 743 -52.90 -16.12 24.30
C PRO A 743 -54.16 -15.41 24.80
N LYS A 744 -54.12 -14.08 24.95
CA LYS A 744 -55.25 -13.26 25.40
C LYS A 744 -56.33 -13.09 24.33
N GLU A 745 -55.94 -13.16 23.06
CA GLU A 745 -56.84 -13.09 21.90
C GLU A 745 -57.39 -14.47 21.46
N GLY A 746 -57.11 -15.54 22.21
CA GLY A 746 -57.60 -16.90 21.89
C GLY A 746 -56.98 -17.53 20.64
N LYS A 747 -55.86 -17.01 20.13
CA LYS A 747 -55.19 -17.53 18.93
C LYS A 747 -54.20 -18.64 19.31
N SER A 748 -54.31 -19.81 18.66
CA SER A 748 -53.46 -20.99 18.93
C SER A 748 -52.00 -20.84 18.45
N LYS A 749 -51.73 -19.92 17.52
CA LYS A 749 -50.38 -19.49 17.11
C LYS A 749 -50.32 -17.96 17.08
N ALA A 750 -49.37 -17.38 17.82
CA ALA A 750 -49.09 -15.95 17.79
C ALA A 750 -48.51 -15.55 16.42
N ARG A 751 -49.13 -14.59 15.72
CA ARG A 751 -48.45 -13.87 14.63
C ARG A 751 -47.40 -12.97 15.27
N LEU A 752 -46.14 -13.40 15.20
CA LEU A 752 -45.00 -12.63 15.67
C LEU A 752 -44.74 -11.46 14.73
N ARG A 753 -44.95 -10.24 15.22
CA ARG A 753 -44.65 -9.01 14.47
C ARG A 753 -43.14 -8.80 14.43
N GLN A 754 -42.57 -8.60 13.25
CA GLN A 754 -41.14 -8.40 13.00
C GLN A 754 -40.96 -7.23 12.02
N TYR A 755 -40.61 -6.07 12.58
CA TYR A 755 -40.42 -4.84 11.81
C TYR A 755 -38.97 -4.72 11.32
N SER A 756 -38.81 -4.58 10.01
CA SER A 756 -37.50 -4.50 9.35
C SER A 756 -37.38 -3.38 8.33
N SER A 757 -38.45 -2.65 8.04
CA SER A 757 -38.44 -1.53 7.09
C SER A 757 -39.27 -0.34 7.56
N ILE A 758 -39.01 0.83 6.98
CA ILE A 758 -39.73 2.08 7.21
C ILE A 758 -40.01 2.79 5.89
N TYR A 759 -41.26 3.18 5.69
CA TYR A 759 -41.71 3.91 4.51
C TYR A 759 -41.88 5.37 4.89
N VAL A 760 -41.15 6.23 4.20
CA VAL A 760 -41.09 7.65 4.51
C VAL A 760 -41.70 8.43 3.34
N ARG A 761 -42.69 9.27 3.62
CA ARG A 761 -43.24 10.22 2.64
C ARG A 761 -42.80 11.63 3.00
N VAL A 762 -41.96 12.21 2.14
CA VAL A 762 -41.49 13.60 2.29
C VAL A 762 -42.62 14.52 1.83
N THR A 763 -43.19 15.26 2.78
CA THR A 763 -44.25 16.25 2.57
C THR A 763 -43.86 17.50 3.36
N ALA A 764 -43.53 18.59 2.67
CA ALA A 764 -43.18 19.87 3.28
C ALA A 764 -43.86 21.01 2.51
N GLU A 765 -44.29 22.05 3.22
CA GLU A 765 -44.94 23.23 2.64
C GLU A 765 -43.92 24.19 1.97
N ASP A 766 -42.62 24.05 2.26
CA ASP A 766 -41.54 24.87 1.74
C ASP A 766 -40.33 24.05 1.23
N GLU A 767 -39.65 24.56 0.19
CA GLU A 767 -38.51 23.89 -0.46
C GLU A 767 -37.31 23.66 0.48
N ASN A 768 -37.08 24.54 1.47
CA ASN A 768 -35.96 24.41 2.39
C ASN A 768 -36.17 23.27 3.38
N SER A 769 -37.38 23.14 3.94
CA SER A 769 -37.76 22.03 4.82
C SER A 769 -37.76 20.70 4.07
N GLN A 770 -38.23 20.68 2.83
CA GLN A 770 -38.14 19.49 1.97
C GLN A 770 -36.69 19.05 1.77
N LYS A 771 -35.81 19.99 1.42
CA LYS A 771 -34.37 19.73 1.26
C LYS A 771 -33.75 19.22 2.56
N GLN A 772 -34.10 19.83 3.68
CA GLN A 772 -33.58 19.43 4.99
C GLN A 772 -34.01 18.01 5.39
N GLN A 773 -35.26 17.61 5.13
CA GLN A 773 -35.72 16.24 5.38
C GLN A 773 -34.97 15.23 4.51
N ILE A 774 -34.78 15.55 3.23
CA ILE A 774 -34.03 14.69 2.29
C ILE A 774 -32.56 14.55 2.72
N ASP A 775 -31.90 15.65 3.08
CA ASP A 775 -30.50 15.64 3.51
C ASP A 775 -30.32 14.79 4.77
N ARG A 776 -31.26 14.85 5.73
CA ARG A 776 -31.19 14.00 6.94
C ARG A 776 -31.47 12.52 6.67
N LEU A 777 -32.37 12.20 5.73
CA LEU A 777 -32.58 10.82 5.30
C LEU A 777 -31.32 10.29 4.60
N ARG A 778 -30.63 11.12 3.84
CA ARG A 778 -29.33 10.79 3.22
C ARG A 778 -28.28 10.51 4.28
N ASP A 779 -28.17 11.34 5.33
CA ASP A 779 -27.22 11.09 6.43
C ASP A 779 -27.42 9.70 7.07
N LEU A 780 -28.67 9.26 7.26
CA LEU A 780 -28.99 7.93 7.79
C LEU A 780 -28.62 6.79 6.83
N ILE A 781 -28.74 7.00 5.51
CA ILE A 781 -28.36 6.04 4.48
C ILE A 781 -26.83 5.99 4.33
N ASP A 782 -26.16 7.14 4.35
CA ASP A 782 -24.71 7.30 4.23
C ASP A 782 -23.97 6.73 5.45
N ALA A 783 -24.56 6.90 6.63
CA ALA A 783 -24.12 6.25 7.85
C ALA A 783 -24.37 4.73 7.84
N GLY A 784 -25.18 4.26 6.89
CA GLY A 784 -25.53 2.86 6.72
C GLY A 784 -26.58 2.36 7.71
N VAL A 785 -27.30 3.21 8.46
CA VAL A 785 -28.35 2.75 9.40
C VAL A 785 -29.48 2.08 8.62
N PHE A 786 -29.86 2.69 7.50
CA PHE A 786 -30.87 2.20 6.59
C PHE A 786 -30.29 1.98 5.20
N VAL A 787 -30.93 1.07 4.48
CA VAL A 787 -30.67 0.75 3.09
C VAL A 787 -31.82 1.26 2.26
N PHE A 788 -31.54 2.00 1.19
CA PHE A 788 -32.56 2.33 0.21
C PHE A 788 -32.98 1.08 -0.55
N ALA A 789 -34.24 0.68 -0.39
CA ALA A 789 -34.84 -0.52 -0.99
C ALA A 789 -35.88 -0.18 -2.08
N GLY A 790 -36.03 1.10 -2.43
CA GLY A 790 -36.87 1.58 -3.52
C GLY A 790 -37.62 2.87 -3.21
N GLY A 791 -38.29 3.43 -4.22
CA GLY A 791 -39.03 4.68 -4.11
C GLY A 791 -39.09 5.40 -5.45
N ALA A 792 -40.26 5.88 -5.85
CA ALA A 792 -40.44 6.67 -7.07
C ALA A 792 -41.32 7.90 -6.75
N PRO A 793 -41.06 9.07 -7.38
CA PRO A 793 -42.00 10.18 -7.30
C PRO A 793 -43.36 9.72 -7.82
N ARG A 794 -44.37 9.69 -6.94
CA ARG A 794 -45.76 9.41 -7.33
C ARG A 794 -46.53 10.72 -7.38
N THR A 795 -46.61 11.33 -8.57
CA THR A 795 -47.62 12.35 -8.85
C THR A 795 -48.97 11.65 -9.08
N LYS A 796 -49.76 11.47 -8.02
CA LYS A 796 -51.19 11.19 -8.19
C LYS A 796 -51.92 12.53 -8.20
N THR A 797 -52.37 12.93 -9.39
CA THR A 797 -53.24 14.09 -9.73
C THR A 797 -52.54 15.38 -10.18
N LYS A 798 -53.23 16.14 -11.04
CA LYS A 798 -52.77 17.32 -11.78
C LYS A 798 -52.55 18.57 -10.90
N ASP A 799 -52.91 18.52 -9.62
CA ASP A 799 -52.98 19.67 -8.71
C ASP A 799 -52.33 19.40 -7.32
N SER A 800 -51.48 18.38 -7.16
CA SER A 800 -50.80 18.11 -5.89
C SER A 800 -49.27 18.04 -6.05
N ASP A 801 -48.55 18.67 -5.13
CA ASP A 801 -47.09 18.66 -5.08
C ASP A 801 -46.51 17.24 -5.14
N PRO A 802 -45.36 17.04 -5.82
CA PRO A 802 -44.77 15.73 -6.00
C PRO A 802 -44.40 15.12 -4.64
N ILE A 803 -45.07 14.02 -4.26
CA ILE A 803 -44.73 13.24 -3.07
C ILE A 803 -43.55 12.33 -3.41
N LEU A 804 -42.40 12.60 -2.81
CA LEU A 804 -41.25 11.70 -2.81
C LEU A 804 -41.44 10.66 -1.69
N GLN A 805 -41.48 9.38 -2.06
CA GLN A 805 -41.58 8.27 -1.13
C GLN A 805 -40.24 7.49 -1.10
N PHE A 806 -39.66 7.34 0.08
CA PHE A 806 -38.49 6.51 0.34
C PHE A 806 -38.92 5.20 1.02
N ILE A 807 -38.47 4.06 0.49
CA ILE A 807 -38.59 2.75 1.14
C ILE A 807 -37.22 2.39 1.69
N LEU A 808 -37.12 2.34 3.02
CA LEU A 808 -35.87 2.12 3.72
C LEU A 808 -35.93 0.78 4.46
N SER A 809 -34.94 -0.09 4.25
CA SER A 809 -34.76 -1.33 4.99
C SER A 809 -33.74 -1.12 6.11
N TYR A 810 -34.08 -1.51 7.33
CA TYR A 810 -33.19 -1.38 8.48
C TYR A 810 -32.09 -2.43 8.43
N ARG A 811 -30.83 -2.04 8.65
CA ARG A 811 -29.75 -3.01 8.80
C ARG A 811 -29.86 -3.68 10.17
N LYS A 812 -30.47 -4.87 10.17
CA LYS A 812 -30.75 -5.69 11.36
C LYS A 812 -29.52 -5.93 12.24
N ILE A 813 -28.31 -5.84 11.69
CA ILE A 813 -27.06 -5.93 12.45
C ILE A 813 -26.98 -4.94 13.62
N TYR A 814 -27.51 -3.72 13.49
CA TYR A 814 -27.53 -2.73 14.58
C TYR A 814 -28.55 -3.09 15.69
N GLY A 815 -29.48 -4.01 15.42
CA GLY A 815 -30.54 -4.40 16.36
C GLY A 815 -30.31 -5.72 17.09
N LEU A 816 -29.22 -6.45 16.82
CA LEU A 816 -28.99 -7.77 17.42
C LEU A 816 -28.73 -7.67 18.92
N ALA A 817 -28.03 -6.63 19.38
CA ALA A 817 -27.86 -6.35 20.82
C ALA A 817 -29.20 -6.03 21.51
N ALA A 818 -30.16 -5.45 20.79
CA ALA A 818 -31.53 -5.19 21.26
C ALA A 818 -32.50 -6.37 21.04
N PHE A 819 -32.00 -7.54 20.62
CA PHE A 819 -32.79 -8.73 20.34
C PHE A 819 -33.91 -8.52 19.30
N ILE A 820 -33.60 -7.85 18.18
CA ILE A 820 -34.55 -7.70 17.07
C ILE A 820 -34.87 -9.04 16.38
N GLY A 821 -36.11 -9.20 15.89
CA GLY A 821 -36.47 -10.29 14.98
C GLY A 821 -35.83 -10.13 13.60
N LEU A 822 -35.61 -11.25 12.88
CA LEU A 822 -34.85 -11.25 11.63
C LEU A 822 -35.70 -11.44 10.36
N ALA A 823 -36.98 -11.79 10.46
CA ALA A 823 -37.82 -11.96 9.28
C ALA A 823 -38.36 -10.62 8.76
N ASP A 824 -38.46 -10.48 7.43
CA ASP A 824 -39.02 -9.29 6.77
C ASP A 824 -40.53 -9.42 6.61
N ARG A 825 -41.30 -9.01 7.64
CA ARG A 825 -42.77 -9.17 7.66
C ARG A 825 -43.54 -7.88 7.83
N ASP A 826 -43.05 -6.96 8.65
CA ASP A 826 -43.77 -5.74 9.01
C ASP A 826 -42.94 -4.47 8.74
N ARG A 827 -43.61 -3.32 8.61
CA ARG A 827 -43.00 -2.03 8.27
C ARG A 827 -43.58 -0.87 9.09
N PHE A 828 -42.76 0.14 9.35
CA PHE A 828 -43.23 1.44 9.87
C PHE A 828 -43.61 2.36 8.71
N GLU A 829 -44.53 3.31 8.95
CA GLU A 829 -44.85 4.38 7.99
C GLU A 829 -44.75 5.74 8.69
N LEU A 830 -44.01 6.69 8.11
CA LEU A 830 -43.85 8.06 8.62
C LEU A 830 -44.11 9.09 7.50
N SER A 831 -44.78 10.20 7.85
CA SER A 831 -45.05 11.31 6.94
C SER A 831 -45.29 12.61 7.70
N GLY A 832 -45.21 13.77 7.03
CA GLY A 832 -45.55 15.09 7.59
C GLY A 832 -44.73 15.47 8.84
N ASP A 833 -45.42 16.03 9.83
CA ASP A 833 -44.84 16.47 11.10
C ASP A 833 -44.12 15.34 11.86
N ASP A 834 -44.65 14.12 11.78
CA ASP A 834 -44.09 12.97 12.50
C ASP A 834 -42.74 12.56 11.95
N LEU A 835 -42.56 12.67 10.63
CA LEU A 835 -41.25 12.50 10.00
C LEU A 835 -40.29 13.61 10.45
N SER A 836 -40.73 14.87 10.40
CA SER A 836 -39.90 16.02 10.79
C SER A 836 -39.41 15.87 12.23
N ARG A 837 -40.33 15.59 13.17
CA ARG A 837 -40.00 15.38 14.58
C ARG A 837 -39.12 14.16 14.78
N TRP A 838 -39.40 13.04 14.11
CA TRP A 838 -38.55 11.85 14.22
C TRP A 838 -37.12 12.11 13.74
N LEU A 839 -36.92 12.92 12.70
CA LEU A 839 -35.60 13.33 12.20
C LEU A 839 -34.93 14.42 13.06
N GLU A 840 -35.65 15.07 13.98
CA GLU A 840 -35.14 16.16 14.87
C GLU A 840 -34.78 15.69 16.27
N LEU A 841 -35.30 14.55 16.70
CA LEU A 841 -35.18 14.10 18.09
C LEU A 841 -33.82 13.50 18.40
N ASP A 842 -33.22 14.03 19.46
CA ASP A 842 -31.97 13.55 20.04
C ASP A 842 -32.19 12.48 21.14
N ASP A 843 -33.43 12.24 21.57
CA ASP A 843 -33.78 11.27 22.61
C ASP A 843 -34.38 9.97 22.04
N VAL A 844 -33.82 8.83 22.47
CA VAL A 844 -34.27 7.48 22.08
C VAL A 844 -35.70 7.22 22.52
N ALA A 845 -36.09 7.65 23.72
CA ALA A 845 -37.43 7.38 24.25
C ALA A 845 -38.50 8.15 23.46
N ALA A 846 -38.26 9.43 23.17
CA ALA A 846 -39.13 10.24 22.32
C ALA A 846 -39.23 9.68 20.88
N ALA A 847 -38.11 9.27 20.27
CA ALA A 847 -38.12 8.69 18.93
C ALA A 847 -38.90 7.35 18.87
N LYS A 848 -38.78 6.52 19.91
CA LYS A 848 -39.53 5.27 20.09
C LYS A 848 -41.04 5.52 20.18
N GLU A 849 -41.46 6.56 20.90
CA GLU A 849 -42.88 6.92 21.03
C GLU A 849 -43.52 7.25 19.67
N ILE A 850 -42.80 7.97 18.80
CA ILE A 850 -43.28 8.30 17.44
C ILE A 850 -43.50 7.04 16.60
N LEU A 851 -42.58 6.06 16.69
CA LEU A 851 -42.72 4.80 15.95
C LEU A 851 -43.86 3.92 16.49
N LEU A 852 -44.09 3.93 17.81
CA LEU A 852 -45.18 3.20 18.45
C LEU A 852 -46.57 3.80 18.13
N ARG A 853 -46.72 5.12 18.16
CA ARG A 853 -48.02 5.78 17.92
C ARG A 853 -48.50 5.63 16.47
N ASN A 854 -47.57 5.64 15.52
CA ASN A 854 -47.87 5.48 14.10
C ASN A 854 -48.21 4.03 13.69
N GLN A 855 -48.35 3.12 14.66
CA GLN A 855 -48.89 1.78 14.45
C GLN A 855 -50.38 1.67 14.75
N ILE A 856 -50.95 2.66 15.45
CA ILE A 856 -52.29 2.58 16.05
C ILE A 856 -53.39 3.04 15.07
N ASN A 857 -53.04 3.68 13.94
CA ASN A 857 -54.04 4.17 12.98
C ASN A 857 -54.63 3.08 12.07
N ASP A 858 -54.15 1.83 12.11
CA ASP A 858 -54.73 0.71 11.32
C ASP A 858 -55.86 -0.04 12.06
N GLU A 859 -56.20 0.31 13.30
CA GLU A 859 -57.36 -0.28 14.01
C GLU A 859 -58.70 0.43 13.69
N VAL A 860 -58.70 1.44 12.81
CA VAL A 860 -59.90 2.20 12.43
C VAL A 860 -60.01 2.31 10.92
N ASP A 861 -60.11 1.19 10.18
CA ASP A 861 -60.74 1.18 8.84
C ASP A 861 -60.98 -0.25 8.29
N GLU A 862 -61.56 -1.14 9.09
CA GLU A 862 -62.13 -2.41 8.59
C GLU A 862 -63.56 -2.27 8.02
N THR A 863 -63.98 -1.06 7.63
CA THR A 863 -65.24 -0.84 6.90
C THR A 863 -65.09 0.20 5.79
N GLY A 864 -64.65 -0.21 4.58
CA GLY A 864 -64.78 0.67 3.41
C GLY A 864 -64.01 0.31 2.13
N ALA A 865 -64.56 -0.62 1.33
CA ALA A 865 -64.53 -0.69 -0.14
C ALA A 865 -63.21 -0.43 -0.95
N LEU A 866 -62.61 -1.55 -1.38
CA LEU A 866 -62.14 -1.90 -2.74
C LEU A 866 -61.32 -0.92 -3.62
N GLY A 867 -60.10 -1.36 -3.94
CA GLY A 867 -59.37 -1.08 -5.18
C GLY A 867 -58.41 -2.24 -5.51
N SER A 868 -58.75 -3.03 -6.52
CA SER A 868 -58.22 -4.36 -6.86
C SER A 868 -56.74 -4.44 -7.28
N GLY A 869 -56.01 -5.39 -6.67
CA GLY A 869 -54.81 -6.04 -7.21
C GLY A 869 -54.67 -7.42 -6.56
N GLN A 870 -54.98 -8.49 -7.33
CA GLN A 870 -55.07 -9.86 -6.83
C GLN A 870 -53.72 -10.38 -6.28
N PRO A 871 -53.70 -11.01 -5.08
CA PRO A 871 -52.65 -11.95 -4.70
C PRO A 871 -52.94 -13.33 -5.32
N SER A 872 -51.93 -13.90 -5.97
CA SER A 872 -51.93 -15.29 -6.46
C SER A 872 -52.04 -16.27 -5.29
N GLN A 873 -53.03 -17.16 -5.37
CA GLN A 873 -53.26 -18.26 -4.42
C GLN A 873 -52.15 -19.31 -4.53
N GLU A 874 -51.33 -19.46 -3.50
CA GLU A 874 -50.50 -20.64 -3.32
C GLU A 874 -51.36 -21.79 -2.78
N SER A 875 -51.37 -22.89 -3.53
CA SER A 875 -52.04 -24.13 -3.16
C SER A 875 -51.11 -24.96 -2.29
N GLU A 876 -51.54 -25.30 -1.06
CA GLU A 876 -50.87 -26.28 -0.21
C GLU A 876 -50.90 -27.66 -0.89
N VAL A 877 -49.74 -28.16 -1.30
CA VAL A 877 -49.54 -29.57 -1.66
C VAL A 877 -48.82 -30.25 -0.50
N ALA A 878 -49.55 -31.12 0.20
CA ALA A 878 -49.02 -31.98 1.25
C ALA A 878 -48.04 -33.00 0.66
N ILE A 879 -46.80 -33.03 1.15
CA ILE A 879 -45.81 -34.07 0.85
C ILE A 879 -45.73 -35.01 2.05
N GLN A 880 -46.04 -36.29 1.81
CA GLN A 880 -45.92 -37.38 2.77
C GLN A 880 -44.45 -37.74 3.01
N GLU A 881 -44.04 -37.79 4.28
CA GLU A 881 -42.75 -38.33 4.71
C GLU A 881 -42.74 -39.86 4.61
N GLN A 882 -41.71 -40.43 3.98
CA GLN A 882 -41.32 -41.84 4.13
C GLN A 882 -40.04 -41.92 4.99
N PRO A 883 -39.89 -42.94 5.88
CA PRO A 883 -38.76 -43.03 6.78
C PRO A 883 -37.58 -43.80 6.12
N VAL A 884 -36.36 -43.25 6.23
CA VAL A 884 -35.13 -43.93 5.85
C VAL A 884 -34.28 -44.23 7.09
N VAL A 885 -34.24 -45.52 7.42
CA VAL A 885 -33.11 -46.37 7.82
C VAL A 885 -32.06 -45.80 8.80
N THR A 886 -32.07 -46.39 9.99
CA THR A 886 -31.06 -46.35 11.05
C THR A 886 -29.68 -46.88 10.60
N PRO A 887 -28.57 -46.23 10.99
CA PRO A 887 -27.25 -46.87 11.10
C PRO A 887 -26.93 -47.26 12.56
N PRO A 888 -25.99 -48.22 12.77
CA PRO A 888 -25.82 -48.92 14.04
C PRO A 888 -24.96 -48.18 15.08
N ALA A 889 -25.12 -48.61 16.32
CA ALA A 889 -24.48 -48.12 17.55
C ALA A 889 -22.94 -48.24 17.57
N PRO A 890 -22.25 -47.44 18.41
CA PRO A 890 -20.79 -47.23 18.34
C PRO A 890 -19.99 -48.26 19.14
N VAL A 891 -18.80 -48.58 18.63
CA VAL A 891 -17.76 -49.34 19.33
C VAL A 891 -17.10 -48.43 20.38
N GLN A 892 -17.16 -48.85 21.64
CA GLN A 892 -16.52 -48.19 22.77
C GLN A 892 -14.99 -48.37 22.70
N ALA A 893 -14.25 -47.26 22.61
CA ALA A 893 -12.84 -47.20 22.95
C ALA A 893 -12.66 -46.22 24.12
N SER A 894 -12.07 -46.73 25.19
CA SER A 894 -11.86 -46.07 26.48
C SER A 894 -10.77 -45.00 26.41
N VAL A 895 -11.13 -43.74 26.64
CA VAL A 895 -10.18 -42.64 26.83
C VAL A 895 -10.09 -42.29 28.31
N ARG A 896 -8.86 -42.35 28.83
CA ARG A 896 -8.49 -42.03 30.21
C ARG A 896 -8.86 -40.58 30.54
N ARG A 897 -9.57 -40.40 31.66
CA ARG A 897 -9.86 -39.10 32.29
C ARG A 897 -8.59 -38.53 32.92
N THR A 898 -8.18 -37.34 32.50
CA THR A 898 -7.37 -36.42 33.31
C THR A 898 -8.23 -35.22 33.68
N ALA A 899 -8.21 -34.86 34.96
CA ALA A 899 -9.03 -33.83 35.58
C ALA A 899 -8.62 -32.41 35.12
N PRO A 900 -9.53 -31.41 35.20
CA PRO A 900 -9.34 -30.08 34.66
C PRO A 900 -8.44 -29.23 35.56
N GLY A 901 -7.32 -28.75 35.01
CA GLY A 901 -6.55 -27.64 35.57
C GLY A 901 -7.09 -26.32 35.03
N GLN A 902 -7.25 -25.34 35.91
CA GLN A 902 -7.72 -23.97 35.63
C GLN A 902 -7.00 -23.37 34.41
N ALA A 903 -7.77 -23.00 33.39
CA ALA A 903 -7.29 -22.31 32.21
C ALA A 903 -7.22 -20.80 32.49
N ASP A 904 -6.00 -20.26 32.41
CA ASP A 904 -5.77 -18.84 32.14
C ASP A 904 -6.43 -18.49 30.80
N LEU A 905 -7.42 -17.59 30.86
CA LEU A 905 -7.88 -16.81 29.72
C LEU A 905 -6.68 -15.99 29.23
N PHE A 906 -6.30 -16.07 27.95
CA PHE A 906 -5.26 -15.23 27.29
C PHE A 906 -3.80 -15.75 27.25
N GLY A 907 -3.60 -17.04 26.98
CA GLY A 907 -2.31 -17.53 26.45
C GLY A 907 -2.18 -17.24 24.96
N ALA A 908 -1.27 -16.34 24.57
CA ALA A 908 -0.85 -16.13 23.19
C ALA A 908 -0.22 -17.43 22.65
N PHE A 909 -0.89 -18.08 21.71
CA PHE A 909 -0.25 -19.12 20.90
C PHE A 909 0.56 -18.42 19.81
N GLU A 910 1.86 -18.28 20.05
CA GLU A 910 2.83 -18.12 18.97
C GLU A 910 2.76 -19.38 18.11
N SER A 911 2.09 -19.29 16.96
CA SER A 911 2.20 -20.30 15.93
C SER A 911 3.57 -20.15 15.28
N ASP A 912 4.53 -20.92 15.77
CA ASP A 912 5.86 -21.08 15.21
C ASP A 912 5.76 -21.90 13.89
N THR A 913 5.11 -21.31 12.88
CA THR A 913 5.13 -21.81 11.50
C THR A 913 6.38 -21.24 10.83
N LYS A 914 7.52 -21.91 11.07
CA LYS A 914 8.70 -21.73 10.21
C LYS A 914 8.33 -22.16 8.79
N SER A 915 7.88 -21.21 7.96
CA SER A 915 7.77 -21.43 6.52
C SER A 915 9.18 -21.55 5.95
N PRO A 916 9.47 -22.58 5.13
CA PRO A 916 10.72 -22.70 4.41
C PRO A 916 10.68 -21.76 3.20
N ASP A 917 10.98 -20.48 3.42
CA ASP A 917 11.38 -19.50 2.41
C ASP A 917 11.99 -18.32 3.16
N GLN A 918 13.31 -18.37 3.40
CA GLN A 918 14.05 -17.17 3.81
C GLN A 918 14.04 -16.21 2.63
N LYS A 919 13.00 -15.38 2.53
CA LYS A 919 12.98 -14.26 1.59
C LYS A 919 14.19 -13.37 1.89
N ALA A 920 15.07 -13.21 0.91
CA ALA A 920 16.21 -12.32 1.02
C ALA A 920 15.71 -10.87 1.15
N TRP A 921 16.00 -10.22 2.27
CA TRP A 921 15.62 -8.83 2.50
C TRP A 921 16.81 -7.91 2.22
N ALA A 922 16.51 -6.68 1.81
CA ALA A 922 17.51 -5.61 1.74
C ALA A 922 18.16 -5.42 3.12
N ASP A 923 19.35 -4.81 3.14
CA ASP A 923 20.05 -4.54 4.38
C ASP A 923 19.18 -3.71 5.33
N LYS A 924 19.18 -4.11 6.60
CA LYS A 924 18.55 -3.33 7.67
C LYS A 924 19.16 -1.94 7.73
N VAL A 925 18.38 -0.99 8.20
CA VAL A 925 18.81 0.39 8.37
C VAL A 925 20.06 0.44 9.25
N SER A 926 21.09 1.15 8.76
CA SER A 926 22.29 1.40 9.56
C SER A 926 22.10 2.75 10.26
N VAL A 927 21.72 2.71 11.54
CA VAL A 927 21.58 3.90 12.39
C VAL A 927 22.24 3.62 13.74
N SER A 928 23.05 4.56 14.21
CA SER A 928 23.60 4.54 15.57
C SER A 928 22.81 5.50 16.44
N ILE A 929 22.24 4.99 17.53
CA ILE A 929 21.55 5.78 18.54
C ILE A 929 22.23 5.52 19.87
N ARG A 930 22.83 6.55 20.46
CA ARG A 930 23.50 6.44 21.77
C ARG A 930 22.98 7.50 22.71
N GLN A 931 22.59 7.10 23.92
CA GLN A 931 22.31 8.04 24.99
C GLN A 931 23.63 8.60 25.53
N ILE A 932 23.75 9.93 25.61
CA ILE A 932 24.95 10.63 26.08
C ILE A 932 24.70 11.27 27.45
N SER A 933 25.78 11.40 28.23
CA SER A 933 25.75 12.06 29.54
C SER A 933 25.82 13.59 29.41
N GLU A 934 25.44 14.30 30.46
CA GLU A 934 25.58 15.77 30.52
C GLU A 934 27.02 16.24 30.31
N ASN A 935 27.99 15.56 30.93
CA ASN A 935 29.42 15.87 30.77
C ASN A 935 29.87 15.69 29.32
N GLU A 936 29.40 14.66 28.64
CA GLU A 936 29.71 14.43 27.23
C GLU A 936 29.05 15.49 26.34
N LEU A 937 27.79 15.82 26.61
CA LEU A 937 27.05 16.88 25.91
C LEU A 937 27.77 18.23 25.98
N ALA A 938 28.28 18.61 27.15
CA ALA A 938 29.00 19.87 27.36
C ALA A 938 30.31 19.99 26.56
N THR A 939 30.89 18.86 26.12
CA THR A 939 32.11 18.84 25.28
C THR A 939 31.83 18.93 23.79
N LEU A 940 30.57 18.76 23.36
CA LEU A 940 30.20 18.77 21.95
C LEU A 940 30.03 20.21 21.43
N PRO A 941 30.52 20.53 20.21
CA PRO A 941 30.42 21.87 19.63
C PRO A 941 29.03 22.14 19.04
N VAL A 942 27.99 22.13 19.89
CA VAL A 942 26.60 22.42 19.48
C VAL A 942 26.50 23.89 19.08
N SER A 943 26.19 24.15 17.82
CA SER A 943 26.15 25.51 17.26
C SER A 943 24.74 26.10 17.30
N SER A 944 23.71 25.26 17.17
CA SER A 944 22.31 25.68 17.15
C SER A 944 21.43 24.75 17.99
N ALA A 945 20.41 25.31 18.64
CA ALA A 945 19.38 24.53 19.33
C ALA A 945 17.97 24.92 18.87
N LEU A 946 17.08 23.94 18.71
CA LEU A 946 15.65 24.13 18.43
C LEU A 946 14.84 23.70 19.65
N VAL A 947 14.08 24.63 20.23
CA VAL A 947 13.33 24.42 21.47
C VAL A 947 11.87 24.88 21.32
N GLY A 948 10.97 24.28 22.09
CA GLY A 948 9.57 24.69 22.15
C GLY A 948 9.27 25.53 23.38
N LEU A 949 8.56 26.65 23.20
CA LEU A 949 8.00 27.45 24.29
C LEU A 949 6.67 26.84 24.73
N GLY A 950 6.75 25.70 25.44
CA GLY A 950 5.60 24.91 25.88
C GLY A 950 5.07 25.30 27.27
N PHE A 951 3.88 24.80 27.58
CA PHE A 951 3.24 25.01 28.89
C PHE A 951 3.54 23.90 29.92
N GLU A 952 4.04 22.74 29.50
CA GLU A 952 4.30 21.60 30.39
C GLU A 952 5.55 21.86 31.27
N ASP A 953 5.52 21.42 32.53
CA ASP A 953 6.65 21.61 33.46
C ASP A 953 7.95 20.95 32.97
N ARG A 954 7.84 19.80 32.28
CA ARG A 954 8.97 19.10 31.65
C ARG A 954 9.66 19.91 30.55
N THR A 955 8.93 20.81 29.89
CA THR A 955 9.49 21.70 28.87
C THR A 955 10.41 22.73 29.52
N LEU A 956 10.00 23.31 30.64
CA LEU A 956 10.87 24.22 31.39
C LEU A 956 12.10 23.50 31.96
N ALA A 957 11.92 22.29 32.50
CA ALA A 957 13.02 21.53 33.09
C ALA A 957 14.09 21.13 32.06
N SER A 958 13.70 20.62 30.89
CA SER A 958 14.62 20.33 29.78
C SER A 958 15.38 21.58 29.33
N ASN A 959 14.70 22.71 29.16
CA ASN A 959 15.36 23.95 28.75
C ASN A 959 16.35 24.48 29.79
N ARG A 960 16.05 24.37 31.09
CA ARG A 960 16.99 24.72 32.17
C ARG A 960 18.23 23.83 32.14
N PHE A 961 18.04 22.52 32.01
CA PHE A 961 19.13 21.55 31.87
C PHE A 961 20.03 21.89 30.67
N LEU A 962 19.43 22.11 29.50
CA LEU A 962 20.17 22.44 28.27
C LEU A 962 20.89 23.78 28.35
N SER A 963 20.26 24.82 28.88
CA SER A 963 20.87 26.15 29.01
C SER A 963 22.06 26.18 29.99
N GLY A 964 22.13 25.22 30.93
CA GLY A 964 23.26 25.05 31.83
C GLY A 964 24.41 24.23 31.22
N ALA A 965 24.08 23.26 30.38
CA ALA A 965 25.05 22.35 29.76
C ALA A 965 25.62 22.86 28.42
N LEU A 966 24.92 23.78 27.73
CA LEU A 966 25.23 24.19 26.36
C LEU A 966 25.34 25.70 26.20
N HIS A 967 26.19 26.12 25.27
CA HIS A 967 26.37 27.52 24.86
C HIS A 967 26.32 27.65 23.32
N PRO A 968 25.18 27.34 22.68
CA PRO A 968 25.05 27.47 21.23
C PRO A 968 25.10 28.93 20.80
N GLN A 969 25.41 29.19 19.53
CA GLN A 969 25.40 30.55 18.98
C GLN A 969 23.96 31.07 18.87
N THR A 970 23.05 30.19 18.44
CA THR A 970 21.65 30.52 18.17
C THR A 970 20.70 29.48 18.78
N VAL A 971 19.64 29.95 19.44
CA VAL A 971 18.51 29.14 19.89
C VAL A 971 17.27 29.59 19.13
N HIS A 972 16.67 28.68 18.38
CA HIS A 972 15.38 28.88 17.73
C HIS A 972 14.27 28.43 18.68
N ALA A 973 13.49 29.37 19.18
CA ALA A 973 12.41 29.13 20.13
C ALA A 973 11.04 29.20 19.45
N ILE A 974 10.32 28.09 19.42
CA ILE A 974 9.01 28.00 18.75
C ILE A 974 7.90 28.37 19.72
N ARG A 975 7.14 29.42 19.38
CA ARG A 975 6.02 29.94 20.17
C ARG A 975 4.70 29.27 19.79
N TYR A 976 3.98 28.75 20.78
CA TYR A 976 2.64 28.17 20.64
C TYR A 976 1.56 29.15 21.12
N PRO A 977 0.28 28.96 20.75
CA PRO A 977 -0.81 29.83 21.19
C PRO A 977 -1.01 29.90 22.70
N VAL A 978 -0.64 28.86 23.44
CA VAL A 978 -0.71 28.81 24.90
C VAL A 978 0.63 29.25 25.47
N GLU A 979 0.65 30.37 26.20
CA GLU A 979 1.90 30.98 26.68
C GLU A 979 2.64 30.15 27.73
N GLY A 980 1.93 29.51 28.67
CA GLY A 980 2.53 28.53 29.57
C GLY A 980 3.79 29.01 30.32
N ARG A 981 4.92 28.32 30.12
CA ARG A 981 6.23 28.61 30.74
C ARG A 981 7.17 29.41 29.82
N SER A 982 6.64 30.04 28.77
CA SER A 982 7.45 30.69 27.72
C SER A 982 8.48 31.69 28.26
N GLN A 983 8.07 32.59 29.16
CA GLN A 983 8.98 33.61 29.70
C GLN A 983 10.13 33.00 30.50
N ASP A 984 9.86 32.01 31.34
CA ASP A 984 10.88 31.33 32.15
C ASP A 984 11.91 30.60 31.27
N ILE A 985 11.47 30.03 30.14
CA ILE A 985 12.34 29.37 29.16
C ILE A 985 13.24 30.39 28.46
N LEU A 986 12.67 31.52 28.01
CA LEU A 986 13.44 32.60 27.37
C LEU A 986 14.49 33.17 28.33
N ILE A 987 14.14 33.37 29.60
CA ILE A 987 15.07 33.83 30.65
C ILE A 987 16.21 32.84 30.87
N ALA A 988 15.95 31.53 30.79
CA ALA A 988 16.99 30.50 30.95
C ALA A 988 18.06 30.63 29.84
N TRP A 989 17.64 30.79 28.58
CA TRP A 989 18.55 30.93 27.44
C TRP A 989 19.19 32.32 27.32
N SER A 990 18.52 33.39 27.74
CA SER A 990 19.12 34.74 27.72
C SER A 990 20.29 34.86 28.70
N LYS A 991 20.24 34.12 29.82
CA LYS A 991 21.30 34.11 30.84
C LYS A 991 22.58 33.42 30.38
N SER A 992 22.53 32.55 29.36
CA SER A 992 23.71 31.86 28.81
C SER A 992 24.45 32.66 27.72
N GLY A 993 24.04 33.91 27.45
CA GLY A 993 24.67 34.77 26.44
C GLY A 993 24.39 34.37 24.99
N THR A 994 23.41 33.49 24.78
CA THR A 994 23.01 32.95 23.47
C THR A 994 22.03 33.87 22.74
N THR A 995 22.10 33.93 21.41
CA THR A 995 21.09 34.66 20.60
C THR A 995 19.82 33.83 20.49
N VAL A 996 18.70 34.31 21.00
CA VAL A 996 17.40 33.63 20.90
C VAL A 996 16.57 34.24 19.78
N VAL A 997 16.15 33.42 18.82
CA VAL A 997 15.28 33.78 17.70
C VAL A 997 13.93 33.10 17.87
N GLU A 998 12.88 33.89 17.96
CA GLU A 998 11.52 33.36 18.09
C GLU A 998 10.83 33.20 16.73
N ALA A 999 10.05 32.13 16.59
CA ALA A 999 9.18 31.92 15.43
C ALA A 999 7.82 31.38 15.90
N ALA A 1000 6.73 31.80 15.26
CA ALA A 1000 5.42 31.24 15.53
C ALA A 1000 5.34 29.78 15.03
N TYR A 1001 4.52 28.94 15.68
CA TYR A 1001 4.34 27.54 15.29
C TYR A 1001 3.99 27.35 13.81
N ASP A 1002 3.02 28.12 13.29
CA ASP A 1002 2.56 27.96 11.90
C ASP A 1002 3.64 28.39 10.89
N GLU A 1003 4.42 29.42 11.21
CA GLU A 1003 5.56 29.87 10.39
C GLU A 1003 6.66 28.81 10.35
N ALA A 1004 7.04 28.27 11.51
CA ALA A 1004 8.04 27.22 11.63
C ALA A 1004 7.59 25.89 10.98
N LEU A 1005 6.28 25.61 11.00
CA LEU A 1005 5.72 24.44 10.33
C LEU A 1005 5.76 24.59 8.81
N ALA A 1006 5.52 25.81 8.28
CA ALA A 1006 5.62 26.10 6.86
C ALA A 1006 7.07 26.09 6.37
N ALA A 1007 7.96 26.76 7.11
CA ALA A 1007 9.39 26.84 6.80
C ALA A 1007 10.22 26.65 8.08
N LEU A 1008 10.86 25.49 8.21
CA LEU A 1008 11.69 25.18 9.36
C LEU A 1008 12.90 26.12 9.43
N PRO A 1009 13.28 26.65 10.60
CA PRO A 1009 14.52 27.41 10.74
C PRO A 1009 15.74 26.58 10.34
N ARG A 1010 16.70 27.22 9.65
CA ARG A 1010 17.99 26.61 9.33
C ARG A 1010 18.83 26.53 10.60
N LEU A 1011 19.24 25.33 10.97
CA LEU A 1011 20.15 25.09 12.09
C LEU A 1011 21.57 24.99 11.52
N ASP A 1012 22.50 25.81 12.00
CA ASP A 1012 23.91 25.74 11.58
C ASP A 1012 24.72 24.80 12.48
N GLY A 1013 25.79 24.22 11.94
CA GLY A 1013 26.69 23.30 12.66
C GLY A 1013 25.99 22.05 13.22
N LEU A 1014 26.51 21.50 14.33
CA LEU A 1014 25.84 20.42 15.04
C LEU A 1014 24.60 20.96 15.76
N ALA A 1015 23.43 20.40 15.44
CA ALA A 1015 22.15 20.84 15.97
C ALA A 1015 21.66 19.97 17.14
N LEU A 1016 21.01 20.61 18.12
CA LEU A 1016 20.24 19.94 19.16
C LEU A 1016 18.76 20.28 19.04
N VAL A 1017 17.89 19.26 19.09
CA VAL A 1017 16.43 19.41 19.05
C VAL A 1017 15.84 18.96 20.39
N ASP A 1018 15.24 19.88 21.14
CA ASP A 1018 14.50 19.54 22.36
C ASP A 1018 13.06 19.17 22.02
N ILE A 1019 12.75 17.87 22.01
CA ILE A 1019 11.42 17.37 21.67
C ILE A 1019 10.44 17.51 22.84
N SER A 1020 10.91 17.85 24.03
CA SER A 1020 10.08 17.96 25.25
C SER A 1020 8.97 19.00 25.10
N GLY A 1021 9.26 20.14 24.48
CA GLY A 1021 8.31 21.23 24.20
C GLY A 1021 7.73 21.26 22.79
N LEU A 1022 8.27 20.48 21.87
CA LEU A 1022 7.86 20.54 20.46
C LEU A 1022 6.63 19.68 20.16
N ALA A 1023 5.80 20.15 19.22
CA ALA A 1023 4.73 19.37 18.62
C ALA A 1023 5.30 18.34 17.62
N LYS A 1024 4.63 17.19 17.47
CA LYS A 1024 5.08 16.08 16.62
C LYS A 1024 5.44 16.47 15.18
N PRO A 1025 4.68 17.36 14.49
CA PRO A 1025 5.06 17.84 13.16
C PRO A 1025 6.45 18.46 13.09
N LEU A 1026 6.81 19.29 14.07
CA LEU A 1026 8.11 19.96 14.12
C LEU A 1026 9.23 19.00 14.53
N ILE A 1027 8.95 18.08 15.45
CA ILE A 1027 9.88 16.99 15.80
C ILE A 1027 10.25 16.22 14.53
N PHE A 1028 9.24 15.80 13.77
CA PHE A 1028 9.43 15.03 12.55
C PHE A 1028 10.23 15.82 11.50
N LYS A 1029 9.82 17.05 11.18
CA LYS A 1029 10.49 17.88 10.17
C LYS A 1029 11.94 18.22 10.55
N ALA A 1030 12.18 18.62 11.80
CA ALA A 1030 13.50 19.03 12.26
C ALA A 1030 14.51 17.88 12.25
N VAL A 1031 14.18 16.77 12.92
CA VAL A 1031 15.09 15.62 13.00
C VAL A 1031 15.38 15.06 11.61
N ARG A 1032 14.34 14.89 10.78
CA ARG A 1032 14.49 14.38 9.42
C ARG A 1032 15.40 15.29 8.57
N SER A 1033 15.18 16.60 8.62
CA SER A 1033 15.97 17.59 7.86
C SER A 1033 17.44 17.52 8.26
N GLU A 1034 17.74 17.50 9.56
CA GLU A 1034 19.11 17.45 10.07
C GLU A 1034 19.82 16.14 9.71
N LEU A 1035 19.13 15.01 9.81
CA LEU A 1035 19.68 13.71 9.43
C LEU A 1035 19.95 13.60 7.93
N ILE A 1036 19.07 14.14 7.08
CA ILE A 1036 19.29 14.16 5.62
C ILE A 1036 20.46 15.06 5.25
N ALA A 1037 20.57 16.24 5.87
CA ALA A 1037 21.56 17.24 5.51
C ALA A 1037 22.95 16.99 6.10
N LYS A 1038 23.03 16.42 7.31
CA LYS A 1038 24.27 16.34 8.10
C LYS A 1038 24.63 14.94 8.58
N GLY A 1039 23.75 13.94 8.40
CA GLY A 1039 23.95 12.59 8.90
C GLY A 1039 23.95 12.45 10.43
N ARG A 1040 23.79 13.55 11.19
CA ARG A 1040 23.88 13.56 12.66
C ARG A 1040 23.02 14.65 13.30
N VAL A 1041 22.35 14.32 14.40
CA VAL A 1041 21.57 15.27 15.22
C VAL A 1041 21.54 14.84 16.69
N LEU A 1042 21.53 15.80 17.60
CA LEU A 1042 21.30 15.55 19.03
C LEU A 1042 19.82 15.78 19.38
N VAL A 1043 19.23 14.90 20.18
CA VAL A 1043 17.82 15.01 20.58
C VAL A 1043 17.67 14.93 22.10
N CYS A 1044 17.05 15.93 22.71
CA CYS A 1044 16.74 15.96 24.14
C CYS A 1044 15.26 15.65 24.39
N HIS A 1045 14.98 14.77 25.34
CA HIS A 1045 13.62 14.39 25.74
C HIS A 1045 13.51 14.29 27.27
N ALA A 1046 12.60 15.07 27.84
CA ALA A 1046 12.14 14.94 29.22
C ALA A 1046 10.83 14.15 29.27
N SER A 1047 10.78 13.05 30.04
CA SER A 1047 9.55 12.32 30.29
C SER A 1047 8.65 13.06 31.30
N ALA A 1048 7.36 12.72 31.33
CA ALA A 1048 6.46 13.17 32.39
C ALA A 1048 6.53 12.21 33.58
N GLU A 1049 6.17 12.67 34.77
CA GLU A 1049 6.07 11.82 35.97
C GLU A 1049 4.69 11.14 36.02
N ARG A 1050 3.63 11.87 35.66
CA ARG A 1050 2.25 11.36 35.59
C ARG A 1050 1.72 11.52 34.17
N HIS A 1051 1.23 10.42 33.60
CA HIS A 1051 0.66 10.41 32.25
C HIS A 1051 -0.87 10.52 32.30
N TYR A 1052 -1.45 11.35 31.44
CA TYR A 1052 -2.91 11.43 31.26
C TYR A 1052 -3.36 10.59 30.06
N PRO A 1053 -4.48 9.83 30.13
CA PRO A 1053 -5.39 9.68 31.29
C PRO A 1053 -4.72 9.05 32.51
N LEU A 1054 -5.12 9.47 33.71
CA LEU A 1054 -4.50 9.02 34.96
C LEU A 1054 -4.78 7.53 35.19
N GLN A 1055 -3.80 6.83 35.79
CA GLN A 1055 -3.90 5.39 36.04
C GLN A 1055 -5.14 5.03 36.89
N GLU A 1056 -5.42 5.80 37.93
CA GLU A 1056 -6.56 5.59 38.83
C GLU A 1056 -7.92 5.70 38.12
N ASP A 1057 -8.02 6.58 37.12
CA ASP A 1057 -9.26 6.78 36.36
C ASP A 1057 -9.51 5.61 35.41
N LEU A 1058 -8.43 5.08 34.80
CA LEU A 1058 -8.49 3.89 33.96
C LEU A 1058 -8.83 2.63 34.76
N GLU A 1059 -8.27 2.47 35.97
CA GLU A 1059 -8.57 1.33 36.85
C GLU A 1059 -10.04 1.32 37.31
N LYS A 1060 -10.63 2.48 37.59
CA LYS A 1060 -12.08 2.59 37.88
C LYS A 1060 -12.94 2.15 36.70
N LEU A 1061 -12.53 2.48 35.48
CA LEU A 1061 -13.24 2.12 34.26
C LEU A 1061 -13.21 0.60 34.02
N PHE A 1062 -12.06 -0.05 34.18
CA PHE A 1062 -11.94 -1.52 34.13
C PHE A 1062 -12.64 -2.23 35.31
N ALA A 1063 -12.81 -1.58 36.46
CA ALA A 1063 -13.54 -2.17 37.60
C ALA A 1063 -15.07 -2.14 37.42
N ALA A 1064 -15.60 -1.16 36.69
CA ALA A 1064 -17.03 -1.07 36.33
C ALA A 1064 -17.45 -2.11 35.27
N GLU A 1065 -16.47 -2.76 34.62
CA GLU A 1065 -16.56 -3.67 33.47
C GLU A 1065 -17.23 -5.03 33.75
N ARG A 1066 -17.51 -5.38 35.01
CA ARG A 1066 -18.23 -6.63 35.36
C ARG A 1066 -19.72 -6.64 34.99
N SER A 1067 -20.25 -5.59 34.34
CA SER A 1067 -21.58 -5.59 33.75
C SER A 1067 -21.51 -6.05 32.29
N ASP A 1068 -22.32 -7.05 31.91
CA ASP A 1068 -22.48 -7.68 30.58
C ASP A 1068 -22.86 -6.71 29.40
N ASP A 1069 -22.50 -5.42 29.43
CA ASP A 1069 -22.86 -4.40 28.40
C ASP A 1069 -21.63 -3.76 27.74
N PRO A 1070 -21.18 -4.29 26.57
CA PRO A 1070 -20.07 -3.75 25.80
C PRO A 1070 -20.28 -2.33 25.25
N VAL A 1071 -21.53 -1.87 25.07
CA VAL A 1071 -21.81 -0.54 24.52
C VAL A 1071 -21.57 0.54 25.57
N ALA A 1072 -21.98 0.28 26.81
CA ALA A 1072 -21.76 1.18 27.94
C ALA A 1072 -20.26 1.37 28.27
N PHE A 1073 -19.47 0.30 28.13
CA PHE A 1073 -18.01 0.35 28.29
C PHE A 1073 -17.35 1.30 27.29
N LEU A 1074 -17.70 1.14 26.02
CA LEU A 1074 -17.17 1.94 24.93
C LEU A 1074 -17.56 3.42 25.03
N ASP A 1075 -18.80 3.73 25.45
CA ASP A 1075 -19.24 5.11 25.69
C ASP A 1075 -18.49 5.75 26.88
N SER A 1076 -18.28 5.00 27.97
CA SER A 1076 -17.51 5.46 29.14
C SER A 1076 -16.04 5.75 28.80
N LEU A 1077 -15.48 4.95 27.88
CA LEU A 1077 -14.12 5.14 27.38
C LEU A 1077 -14.00 6.44 26.57
N ALA A 1078 -15.00 6.77 25.73
CA ALA A 1078 -15.00 7.99 24.93
C ALA A 1078 -15.04 9.27 25.79
N GLU A 1079 -15.79 9.28 26.89
CA GLU A 1079 -15.86 10.43 27.81
C GLU A 1079 -14.54 10.70 28.55
N LEU A 1080 -13.80 9.64 28.89
CA LEU A 1080 -12.57 9.70 29.70
C LEU A 1080 -11.32 10.06 28.88
N LEU A 1081 -11.34 9.87 27.56
CA LEU A 1081 -10.18 9.98 26.68
C LEU A 1081 -10.01 11.33 25.97
N THR A 1082 -10.90 12.30 26.20
CA THR A 1082 -10.91 13.58 25.50
C THR A 1082 -9.99 14.61 26.17
N GLY A 1083 -8.78 14.79 25.65
CA GLY A 1083 -7.91 15.96 25.95
C GLY A 1083 -7.71 16.88 24.74
N GLU A 1084 -8.49 16.66 23.69
CA GLU A 1084 -8.42 17.29 22.39
C GLU A 1084 -9.84 17.49 21.87
N ASP A 1085 -10.13 18.66 21.31
CA ASP A 1085 -11.42 18.96 20.70
C ASP A 1085 -11.31 18.90 19.17
N GLY A 1086 -12.24 18.14 18.55
CA GLY A 1086 -12.44 18.13 17.11
C GLY A 1086 -13.11 19.42 16.58
N PRO A 1087 -13.28 19.56 15.26
CA PRO A 1087 -12.85 18.65 14.21
C PRO A 1087 -11.33 18.64 14.03
N TYR A 1088 -10.76 17.49 13.68
CA TYR A 1088 -9.34 17.37 13.34
C TYR A 1088 -9.06 17.96 11.95
N LYS A 1089 -7.83 18.44 11.70
CA LYS A 1089 -7.34 18.86 10.38
C LYS A 1089 -6.15 18.00 9.96
N ASP A 1090 -6.16 17.56 8.70
CA ASP A 1090 -5.09 16.74 8.14
C ASP A 1090 -3.87 17.64 7.81
N ILE A 1091 -2.70 17.25 8.29
CA ILE A 1091 -1.42 17.91 7.99
C ILE A 1091 -0.51 16.88 7.32
N LYS A 1092 -0.13 17.18 6.06
CA LYS A 1092 0.91 16.47 5.31
C LYS A 1092 2.28 16.97 5.75
N LEU A 1093 3.19 16.06 6.08
CA LEU A 1093 4.55 16.42 6.51
C LEU A 1093 5.61 16.19 5.44
N LEU A 1094 5.30 15.41 4.41
CA LEU A 1094 6.14 15.16 3.25
C LEU A 1094 5.45 15.66 1.98
N ASN A 1095 6.28 16.05 1.00
CA ASN A 1095 5.83 16.45 -0.33
C ASN A 1095 6.20 15.39 -1.40
N ASP A 1096 6.47 14.14 -0.98
CA ASP A 1096 6.80 13.07 -1.92
C ASP A 1096 5.56 12.72 -2.74
N VAL A 1097 5.78 12.42 -4.03
CA VAL A 1097 4.70 12.14 -4.96
C VAL A 1097 4.77 10.66 -5.32
N SER A 1098 3.81 9.89 -4.80
CA SER A 1098 3.74 8.45 -5.02
C SER A 1098 2.78 8.09 -6.15
N ASP A 1099 3.00 6.93 -6.77
CA ASP A 1099 2.10 6.39 -7.80
C ASP A 1099 0.70 6.17 -7.20
N PRO A 1100 -0.35 6.88 -7.67
CA PRO A 1100 -1.69 6.75 -7.14
C PRO A 1100 -2.36 5.41 -7.48
N SER A 1101 -1.82 4.63 -8.42
CA SER A 1101 -2.37 3.33 -8.80
C SER A 1101 -2.03 2.21 -7.81
N ARG A 1102 -0.98 2.38 -6.98
CA ARG A 1102 -0.52 1.38 -6.01
C ARG A 1102 -1.38 1.30 -4.75
N ASN A 1103 -1.35 0.12 -4.13
CA ASN A 1103 -1.92 -0.10 -2.80
C ASN A 1103 -1.21 0.78 -1.76
N ARG A 1104 -1.95 1.25 -0.77
CA ARG A 1104 -1.49 2.15 0.29
C ARG A 1104 -1.49 1.40 1.61
N ALA A 1105 -0.35 1.45 2.29
CA ALA A 1105 -0.19 0.86 3.60
C ALA A 1105 0.05 1.96 4.64
N LEU A 1106 -0.68 1.92 5.75
CA LEU A 1106 -0.46 2.80 6.89
C LEU A 1106 0.26 2.04 7.99
N LEU A 1107 1.36 2.58 8.49
CA LEU A 1107 1.87 2.22 9.81
C LEU A 1107 1.56 3.36 10.78
N ALA A 1108 0.82 3.07 11.85
CA ALA A 1108 0.44 4.04 12.87
C ALA A 1108 0.59 3.46 14.29
N PHE A 1109 0.41 4.32 15.29
CA PHE A 1109 0.62 3.96 16.68
C PHE A 1109 -0.70 4.05 17.47
N ALA A 1110 -1.04 3.00 18.20
CA ALA A 1110 -2.14 3.05 19.16
C ALA A 1110 -1.72 3.84 20.40
N SER A 1111 -2.64 4.62 20.93
CA SER A 1111 -2.47 5.33 22.20
C SER A 1111 -3.80 5.39 22.92
N PRO A 1112 -3.82 5.67 24.23
CA PRO A 1112 -5.08 5.88 24.95
C PRO A 1112 -5.95 6.95 24.27
N LYS A 1113 -5.35 8.02 23.74
CA LYS A 1113 -6.01 9.06 22.96
C LYS A 1113 -6.20 8.62 21.49
N HIS A 1114 -7.05 7.62 21.28
CA HIS A 1114 -7.18 6.90 19.99
C HIS A 1114 -7.93 7.66 18.89
N GLU A 1115 -8.62 8.77 19.20
CA GLU A 1115 -9.43 9.53 18.24
C GLU A 1115 -8.67 10.01 17.00
N ARG A 1116 -7.38 10.33 17.12
CA ARG A 1116 -6.55 10.67 15.95
C ARG A 1116 -6.36 9.50 14.99
N LEU A 1117 -6.16 8.29 15.52
CA LEU A 1117 -6.00 7.11 14.69
C LEU A 1117 -7.32 6.78 13.99
N PHE A 1118 -8.44 6.81 14.73
CA PHE A 1118 -9.75 6.51 14.15
C PHE A 1118 -10.18 7.57 13.14
N SER A 1119 -9.98 8.85 13.43
CA SER A 1119 -10.25 9.95 12.50
C SER A 1119 -9.42 9.86 11.21
N LEU A 1120 -8.19 9.35 11.30
CA LEU A 1120 -7.33 9.15 10.11
C LEU A 1120 -7.92 8.05 9.21
N LEU A 1121 -8.36 6.94 9.81
CA LEU A 1121 -8.95 5.79 9.11
C LEU A 1121 -10.34 6.08 8.55
N ASP A 1122 -11.13 6.97 9.16
CA ASP A 1122 -12.42 7.38 8.58
C ASP A 1122 -12.28 8.25 7.34
N ARG A 1123 -11.23 9.09 7.33
CA ARG A 1123 -10.98 10.08 6.26
C ARG A 1123 -10.26 9.48 5.07
N ARG A 1124 -9.46 8.44 5.28
CA ARG A 1124 -8.63 7.83 4.25
C ARG A 1124 -8.68 6.32 4.41
N GLU A 1125 -8.92 5.63 3.30
CA GLU A 1125 -8.82 4.17 3.27
C GLU A 1125 -7.39 3.75 2.95
N PHE A 1126 -7.01 2.60 3.49
CA PHE A 1126 -5.71 1.96 3.33
C PHE A 1126 -5.96 0.49 3.00
N ASP A 1127 -5.14 -0.06 2.10
CA ASP A 1127 -5.21 -1.46 1.69
C ASP A 1127 -4.54 -2.37 2.73
N GLN A 1128 -3.59 -1.85 3.52
CA GLN A 1128 -2.98 -2.52 4.66
C GLN A 1128 -2.79 -1.54 5.82
N ILE A 1129 -3.01 -1.97 7.06
CA ILE A 1129 -2.84 -1.14 8.26
C ILE A 1129 -1.98 -1.91 9.27
N GLU A 1130 -0.86 -1.34 9.71
CA GLU A 1130 -0.04 -1.89 10.80
C GLU A 1130 -0.14 -0.94 12.00
N ILE A 1131 -0.54 -1.47 13.14
CA ILE A 1131 -0.74 -0.70 14.36
C ILE A 1131 0.24 -1.17 15.41
N VAL A 1132 1.14 -0.27 15.80
CA VAL A 1132 2.06 -0.51 16.90
C VAL A 1132 1.40 -0.08 18.20
N THR A 1133 1.20 -1.02 19.12
CA THR A 1133 0.67 -0.75 20.46
C THR A 1133 1.77 -0.91 21.51
N PRO A 1134 1.76 -0.12 22.58
CA PRO A 1134 2.70 -0.32 23.69
C PRO A 1134 2.57 -1.71 24.32
N GLU A 1135 3.72 -2.31 24.64
CA GLU A 1135 3.81 -3.58 25.38
C GLU A 1135 3.65 -3.36 26.90
N GLY A 1136 3.06 -4.35 27.58
CA GLY A 1136 2.90 -4.39 29.04
C GLY A 1136 1.44 -4.34 29.51
N ASP A 1137 1.26 -4.53 30.82
CA ASP A 1137 -0.05 -4.54 31.49
C ASP A 1137 -0.52 -3.25 32.20
N PRO A 1138 0.19 -2.09 32.18
CA PRO A 1138 -0.34 -0.92 32.87
C PRO A 1138 -1.64 -0.44 32.17
N PRO A 1139 -2.58 0.19 32.89
CA PRO A 1139 -3.91 0.52 32.36
C PRO A 1139 -3.90 1.32 31.05
N HIS A 1140 -2.90 2.19 30.85
CA HIS A 1140 -2.73 2.95 29.60
C HIS A 1140 -2.37 2.04 28.40
N ALA A 1141 -1.54 1.01 28.62
CA ALA A 1141 -1.18 0.06 27.57
C ALA A 1141 -2.39 -0.83 27.23
N LYS A 1142 -3.19 -1.21 28.24
CA LYS A 1142 -4.45 -1.95 28.04
C LYS A 1142 -5.46 -1.18 27.21
N VAL A 1143 -5.67 0.11 27.48
CA VAL A 1143 -6.56 0.93 26.64
C VAL A 1143 -6.04 1.11 25.22
N ALA A 1144 -4.72 1.32 25.05
CA ALA A 1144 -4.14 1.41 23.71
C ALA A 1144 -4.28 0.08 22.94
N ALA A 1145 -4.04 -1.06 23.60
CA ALA A 1145 -4.25 -2.38 23.02
C ALA A 1145 -5.72 -2.61 22.65
N TYR A 1146 -6.65 -2.24 23.52
CA TYR A 1146 -8.08 -2.31 23.23
C TYR A 1146 -8.47 -1.48 22.00
N ALA A 1147 -7.97 -0.25 21.88
CA ALA A 1147 -8.21 0.58 20.69
C ALA A 1147 -7.61 -0.01 19.42
N ALA A 1148 -6.43 -0.64 19.53
CA ALA A 1148 -5.77 -1.32 18.42
C ALA A 1148 -6.56 -2.56 17.96
N GLU A 1149 -7.00 -3.38 18.92
CA GLU A 1149 -7.83 -4.58 18.69
C GLU A 1149 -9.19 -4.21 18.10
N PHE A 1150 -9.81 -3.12 18.57
CA PHE A 1150 -11.03 -2.57 17.98
C PHE A 1150 -10.84 -2.21 16.48
N ILE A 1151 -9.68 -1.68 16.10
CA ILE A 1151 -9.38 -1.43 14.69
C ILE A 1151 -9.23 -2.74 13.93
N CYS A 1152 -8.46 -3.72 14.41
CA CYS A 1152 -8.35 -5.04 13.75
C CYS A 1152 -9.70 -5.70 13.51
N GLN A 1153 -10.62 -5.55 14.46
CA GLN A 1153 -11.96 -6.08 14.35
C GLN A 1153 -12.83 -5.38 13.30
N ASN A 1154 -12.63 -4.08 13.09
CA ASN A 1154 -13.38 -3.30 12.11
C ASN A 1154 -12.72 -3.26 10.72
N TYR A 1155 -11.41 -3.40 10.67
CA TYR A 1155 -10.56 -3.34 9.50
C TYR A 1155 -9.76 -4.65 9.42
N PRO A 1156 -10.22 -5.67 8.68
CA PRO A 1156 -9.58 -6.99 8.64
C PRO A 1156 -8.21 -6.98 7.95
N ASN A 1157 -7.90 -5.90 7.23
CA ASN A 1157 -6.57 -5.65 6.69
C ASN A 1157 -5.64 -4.93 7.68
N ALA A 1158 -6.05 -4.80 8.95
CA ALA A 1158 -5.24 -4.26 10.02
C ALA A 1158 -4.59 -5.38 10.86
N SER A 1159 -3.31 -5.22 11.15
CA SER A 1159 -2.53 -6.03 12.08
C SER A 1159 -2.06 -5.20 13.26
N VAL A 1160 -1.93 -5.84 14.43
CA VAL A 1160 -1.45 -5.20 15.65
C VAL A 1160 -0.19 -5.90 16.12
N THR A 1161 0.84 -5.11 16.39
CA THR A 1161 2.08 -5.58 17.00
C THR A 1161 2.31 -4.85 18.32
N ARG A 1162 2.70 -5.58 19.36
CA ARG A 1162 3.08 -5.02 20.66
C ARG A 1162 4.57 -4.68 20.64
N PHE A 1163 4.95 -3.50 21.14
CA PHE A 1163 6.33 -3.04 21.17
C PHE A 1163 6.63 -2.23 22.44
N GLY A 1164 7.78 -2.46 23.07
CA GLY A 1164 8.22 -1.75 24.28
C GLY A 1164 8.53 -0.26 24.03
N ASN A 1165 8.06 0.63 24.91
CA ASN A 1165 8.14 2.08 24.71
C ASN A 1165 9.54 2.71 24.92
N ASP A 1166 10.48 2.03 25.58
CA ASP A 1166 11.75 2.62 26.03
C ASP A 1166 12.94 2.39 25.09
N ASP A 1167 12.79 1.54 24.06
CA ASP A 1167 13.85 1.23 23.10
C ASP A 1167 13.65 1.96 21.77
N LEU A 1168 14.30 3.11 21.61
CA LEU A 1168 14.23 3.89 20.37
C LEU A 1168 14.92 3.17 19.20
N LEU A 1169 16.03 2.48 19.45
CA LEU A 1169 16.76 1.78 18.38
C LEU A 1169 15.95 0.58 17.90
N GLY A 1170 15.49 -0.26 18.83
CA GLY A 1170 14.63 -1.39 18.50
C GLY A 1170 13.36 -0.94 17.78
N LEU A 1171 12.76 0.21 18.15
CA LEU A 1171 11.60 0.73 17.44
C LEU A 1171 11.94 1.11 16.00
N VAL A 1172 13.07 1.81 15.77
CA VAL A 1172 13.53 2.15 14.41
C VAL A 1172 13.81 0.89 13.58
N GLU A 1173 14.46 -0.12 14.16
CA GLU A 1173 14.72 -1.40 13.49
C GLU A 1173 13.44 -2.16 13.15
N TYR A 1174 12.46 -2.15 14.05
CA TYR A 1174 11.14 -2.75 13.82
C TYR A 1174 10.40 -2.03 12.69
N LEU A 1175 10.37 -0.69 12.72
CA LEU A 1175 9.74 0.12 11.67
C LEU A 1175 10.41 -0.14 10.30
N ASP A 1176 11.73 -0.31 10.29
CA ASP A 1176 12.47 -0.65 9.08
C ASP A 1176 12.13 -2.06 8.55
N ALA A 1177 12.05 -3.05 9.44
CA ALA A 1177 11.65 -4.40 9.05
C ALA A 1177 10.24 -4.41 8.41
N LYS A 1178 9.29 -3.69 9.01
CA LYS A 1178 7.94 -3.52 8.45
C LYS A 1178 7.94 -2.73 7.14
N TYR A 1179 8.79 -1.72 7.01
CA TYR A 1179 8.99 -1.02 5.75
C TYR A 1179 9.47 -1.98 4.65
N LEU A 1180 10.48 -2.80 4.89
CA LEU A 1180 11.01 -3.76 3.91
C LEU A 1180 9.97 -4.84 3.53
N GLU A 1181 9.15 -5.28 4.48
CA GLU A 1181 8.04 -6.19 4.24
C GLU A 1181 7.00 -5.57 3.29
N ILE A 1182 6.52 -4.36 3.63
CA ILE A 1182 5.36 -3.72 2.99
C ILE A 1182 5.74 -2.98 1.69
N TYR A 1183 6.77 -2.13 1.76
CA TYR A 1183 7.25 -1.36 0.62
C TYR A 1183 8.13 -2.20 -0.30
N GLY A 1184 9.10 -2.93 0.27
CA GLY A 1184 10.06 -3.73 -0.49
C GLY A 1184 9.40 -4.92 -1.18
N SER A 1185 8.89 -5.86 -0.39
CA SER A 1185 8.30 -7.11 -0.91
C SER A 1185 6.83 -6.96 -1.34
N GLY A 1186 6.06 -6.15 -0.62
CA GLY A 1186 4.62 -5.95 -0.85
C GLY A 1186 4.28 -4.98 -1.98
N GLY A 1187 5.21 -4.12 -2.40
CA GLY A 1187 4.98 -3.17 -3.49
C GLY A 1187 4.01 -2.02 -3.16
N ALA A 1188 3.63 -1.85 -1.90
CA ALA A 1188 2.69 -0.81 -1.48
C ALA A 1188 3.38 0.56 -1.28
N ASN A 1189 2.63 1.64 -1.45
CA ASN A 1189 2.99 2.98 -0.98
C ASN A 1189 2.94 2.99 0.55
N PHE A 1190 4.05 3.34 1.19
CA PHE A 1190 4.19 3.27 2.63
C PHE A 1190 3.95 4.65 3.25
N GLU A 1191 2.96 4.73 4.13
CA GLU A 1191 2.56 5.96 4.82
C GLU A 1191 2.67 5.78 6.34
N LEU A 1192 3.01 6.88 7.04
CA LEU A 1192 3.17 6.91 8.49
C LEU A 1192 2.08 7.77 9.14
N GLY A 1193 1.52 7.30 10.26
CA GLY A 1193 0.59 8.07 11.10
C GLY A 1193 1.22 8.49 12.43
N LEU A 1194 1.39 9.79 12.68
CA LEU A 1194 1.95 10.32 13.94
C LEU A 1194 0.94 10.35 15.10
N THR A 1195 0.23 9.25 15.31
CA THR A 1195 -0.89 9.14 16.25
C THR A 1195 -0.46 8.93 17.70
N GLY A 1196 0.72 8.36 17.95
CA GLY A 1196 1.18 7.95 19.29
C GLY A 1196 2.02 8.97 20.06
N THR A 1197 3.22 8.61 20.53
CA THR A 1197 4.07 9.44 21.41
C THR A 1197 5.05 10.35 20.65
N LYS A 1198 5.76 11.24 21.37
CA LYS A 1198 6.84 12.07 20.79
C LYS A 1198 8.05 11.23 20.37
N MET A 1199 8.37 10.16 21.10
CA MET A 1199 9.44 9.22 20.75
C MET A 1199 9.11 8.41 19.48
N GLN A 1200 7.85 8.04 19.28
CA GLN A 1200 7.41 7.40 18.04
C GLN A 1200 7.47 8.35 16.84
N ALA A 1201 7.20 9.65 17.03
CA ALA A 1201 7.42 10.67 16.00
C ALA A 1201 8.91 10.84 15.66
N LEU A 1202 9.79 10.76 16.67
CA LEU A 1202 11.24 10.74 16.48
C LEU A 1202 11.68 9.52 15.66
N ALA A 1203 11.25 8.31 16.04
CA ALA A 1203 11.55 7.08 15.30
C ALA A 1203 11.08 7.15 13.83
N SER A 1204 9.87 7.67 13.61
CA SER A 1204 9.31 7.91 12.27
C SER A 1204 10.16 8.88 11.45
N ALA A 1205 10.72 9.92 12.08
CA ALA A 1205 11.61 10.88 11.42
C ALA A 1205 12.95 10.25 11.03
N ILE A 1206 13.51 9.42 11.90
CA ILE A 1206 14.74 8.66 11.65
C ILE A 1206 14.52 7.74 10.44
N LEU A 1207 13.47 6.91 10.45
CA LEU A 1207 13.14 6.03 9.32
C LEU A 1207 12.97 6.81 8.00
N SER A 1208 12.21 7.91 8.03
CA SER A 1208 11.93 8.72 6.84
C SER A 1208 13.15 9.49 6.30
N SER A 1209 14.26 9.55 7.05
CA SER A 1209 15.53 10.16 6.59
C SER A 1209 16.40 9.22 5.75
N VAL A 1210 16.10 7.92 5.81
CA VAL A 1210 16.88 6.82 5.19
C VAL A 1210 16.03 5.96 4.25
N ARG A 1211 14.71 5.88 4.46
CA ARG A 1211 13.75 5.19 3.60
C ARG A 1211 12.81 6.17 2.91
N LYS A 1212 12.36 5.80 1.71
CA LYS A 1212 11.38 6.58 0.94
C LYS A 1212 9.97 6.33 1.47
N VAL A 1213 9.39 7.33 2.13
CA VAL A 1213 8.04 7.28 2.72
C VAL A 1213 7.13 8.16 1.89
N SER A 1214 6.04 7.60 1.38
CA SER A 1214 5.12 8.30 0.47
C SER A 1214 4.45 9.50 1.15
N GLN A 1215 4.05 9.34 2.42
CA GLN A 1215 3.49 10.44 3.21
C GLN A 1215 3.56 10.17 4.71
N THR A 1216 3.69 11.23 5.50
CA THR A 1216 3.55 11.19 6.95
C THR A 1216 2.40 12.11 7.37
N TRP A 1217 1.41 11.54 8.06
CA TRP A 1217 0.19 12.21 8.48
C TRP A 1217 0.24 12.63 9.94
N TYR A 1218 -0.18 13.86 10.19
CA TYR A 1218 -0.54 14.33 11.51
C TYR A 1218 -1.96 14.91 11.49
N LEU A 1219 -2.78 14.51 12.47
CA LEU A 1219 -4.09 15.10 12.69
C LEU A 1219 -4.00 16.16 13.79
N SER A 1220 -4.13 17.43 13.39
CA SER A 1220 -4.16 18.54 14.32
C SER A 1220 -5.57 18.70 14.90
N PRO A 1221 -5.76 18.70 16.22
CA PRO A 1221 -7.05 19.06 16.80
C PRO A 1221 -7.34 20.54 16.59
N LYS A 1222 -8.61 20.93 16.74
CA LYS A 1222 -9.02 22.35 16.73
C LYS A 1222 -8.50 23.06 17.98
N ARG A 1223 -8.55 22.38 19.13
CA ARG A 1223 -8.07 22.91 20.42
C ARG A 1223 -7.52 21.79 21.29
N PHE A 1224 -6.54 22.12 22.13
CA PHE A 1224 -6.04 21.27 23.20
C PHE A 1224 -6.67 21.66 24.54
N ASP A 1225 -7.11 20.70 25.34
CA ASP A 1225 -7.56 20.94 26.72
C ASP A 1225 -6.37 20.81 27.68
N GLU A 1226 -5.84 21.96 28.11
CA GLU A 1226 -4.68 22.08 29.00
C GLU A 1226 -4.84 21.32 30.33
N LYS A 1227 -6.08 21.10 30.80
CA LYS A 1227 -6.33 20.41 32.08
C LYS A 1227 -6.17 18.89 31.98
N ARG A 1228 -6.09 18.34 30.76
CA ARG A 1228 -6.07 16.91 30.45
C ARG A 1228 -4.75 16.50 29.75
N PHE A 1229 -3.65 17.01 30.29
CA PHE A 1229 -2.26 16.71 29.87
C PHE A 1229 -1.46 16.04 30.99
N SER A 1230 -0.38 15.36 30.57
CA SER A 1230 0.59 14.76 31.50
C SER A 1230 1.30 15.84 32.32
N SER A 1231 1.63 15.54 33.57
CA SER A 1231 2.19 16.50 34.54
C SER A 1231 3.45 15.97 35.23
N GLY A 1232 4.20 16.89 35.86
CA GLY A 1232 5.47 16.56 36.54
C GLY A 1232 6.63 16.34 35.58
N VAL A 1233 7.83 16.12 36.13
CA VAL A 1233 9.09 16.00 35.38
C VAL A 1233 9.75 14.67 35.74
N GLY A 1234 9.86 13.78 34.76
CA GLY A 1234 10.61 12.53 34.88
C GLY A 1234 12.06 12.67 34.43
N SER A 1235 12.64 11.57 33.92
CA SER A 1235 14.04 11.56 33.47
C SER A 1235 14.24 12.43 32.21
N ILE A 1236 15.35 13.17 32.17
CA ILE A 1236 15.83 13.87 30.97
C ILE A 1236 16.91 13.01 30.30
N ARG A 1237 16.72 12.67 29.03
CA ARG A 1237 17.64 11.86 28.23
C ARG A 1237 18.06 12.63 26.99
N VAL A 1238 19.33 12.52 26.60
CA VAL A 1238 19.87 13.10 25.37
C VAL A 1238 20.43 11.99 24.50
N TYR A 1239 20.01 11.96 23.23
CA TYR A 1239 20.38 10.96 22.24
C TYR A 1239 21.27 11.59 21.16
N ASP A 1240 22.40 10.96 20.86
CA ASP A 1240 23.23 11.24 19.69
C ASP A 1240 22.86 10.24 18.60
N ILE A 1241 22.22 10.73 17.54
CA ILE A 1241 21.70 9.92 16.42
C ILE A 1241 22.58 10.16 15.20
N ARG A 1242 23.09 9.08 14.60
CA ARG A 1242 23.99 9.12 13.45
C ARG A 1242 23.60 8.12 12.37
N ILE A 1243 23.69 8.53 11.11
CA ILE A 1243 23.57 7.67 9.93
C ILE A 1243 24.98 7.47 9.37
N PRO A 1244 25.56 6.25 9.45
CA PRO A 1244 26.89 5.98 8.91
C PRO A 1244 26.97 6.23 7.39
N GLY A 1245 28.07 6.83 6.92
CA GLY A 1245 28.30 7.08 5.50
C GLY A 1245 27.68 8.37 4.94
N LYS A 1246 27.09 9.23 5.79
CA LYS A 1246 26.64 10.59 5.45
C LYS A 1246 27.40 11.66 6.23
#